data_AF-A0A8H4NZY9-F1
#
_entry.id   AF-A0A8H4NZY9-F1
#
_cell.length_a   1.000
_cell.length_b   1.000
_cell.length_c   1.000
_cell.angle_alpha   90.00
_cell.angle_beta   90.00
_cell.angle_gamma   90.00
#
_symmetry.space_group_name_H-M   'P 1'
#
loop_
_entity.id
_entity.type
_entity.pdbx_description
1 polymer ?
#
loop_
_entity_poly.entity_id
_entity_poly.type
_entity_poly.pdbx_seq_one_letter_code
_entity_poly.pdbx_strand_id
1 'polypeptide(L)'
;MLWRQLLLRGTRLDRPPSISPLATALRISLAEARPAGVGRRRWLASISPPVSTSTSTFTHQRGNLLVDTDSYIIRPTALDELLRSIRCRDAGGVISALYAWIASLANADASIANAAHQELAELPVPTFSEILRALDPVANRDLDVAHGIHISPGEMQFTNACHLVDEFGVRHQHRNILNAVKFLALARCDSHRKLVISDYEILFRLAGAAGDIEEAISFFGLITKHGLAAKRTTTTWNEFFKARYQTDPLYYQYHRQRVLYTPRHGYKATFSVPLNNVWRLESLRHSRNALLKTPFNRQRNRLYADNMLRMRKKDGYFSFFAHWRRSKAIGVLLNEEILCTALIAFARSASLQHMRGIVLKRGFGIGIKEDKETGEFSVIGKMTFRSGNPRAPTERLLNAIVEAFGSMMRIRLASQLLIHVSSTQEIPIPRETWCNLFNWAYVCGAKSNQRGRRFMNSFPHSSGVDPAMITEIWDTMTSKPYNIEPTFESYINYIKVHIFRHKFSDALDLIRDHAIRHYRSLEKEHQRVVFEEVLQEVSEPSHRRIAIETQKEHAWYQISKCLDQFLDAATKNSRKRKGKFSTTALPHIIAEFSEFFHDQIQYRTAQGYVRLKRSVDPQRFTWEQYVRTTLPQFKGGLETQSLTDLGLIEEEYQGEEEPNKRPMLENREMNVLDWKRIPCRRTRAMGPAPESTDVNARGWWKRLEQELMT
;
A
#
# COMPACT_ATOMS: atom_id res chain seq x y z
N MET A 1 -10.84 -10.84 40.88
CA MET A 1 -11.27 -12.07 40.16
C MET A 1 -12.35 -11.75 39.12
N LEU A 2 -11.99 -11.06 38.03
CA LEU A 2 -12.86 -10.71 36.89
C LEU A 2 -12.06 -10.85 35.57
N TRP A 3 -11.20 -11.87 35.51
CA TRP A 3 -10.17 -12.07 34.47
C TRP A 3 -10.39 -13.29 33.57
N ARG A 4 -11.51 -14.03 33.73
CA ARG A 4 -11.79 -15.26 32.96
C ARG A 4 -12.97 -15.18 31.96
N GLN A 5 -13.83 -14.17 32.00
CA GLN A 5 -15.08 -14.18 31.22
C GLN A 5 -15.03 -13.51 29.83
N LEU A 6 -13.99 -12.72 29.49
CA LEU A 6 -13.91 -12.04 28.19
C LEU A 6 -13.05 -12.75 27.13
N LEU A 7 -12.42 -13.88 27.47
CA LEU A 7 -11.74 -14.78 26.52
C LEU A 7 -12.65 -15.95 26.06
N LEU A 8 -13.89 -16.03 26.56
CA LEU A 8 -14.83 -17.14 26.32
C LEU A 8 -16.11 -16.77 25.55
N ARG A 9 -16.19 -15.57 24.93
CA ARG A 9 -17.25 -15.36 23.92
C ARG A 9 -16.85 -16.05 22.63
N GLY A 10 -17.32 -17.29 22.52
CA GLY A 10 -17.13 -18.17 21.38
C GLY A 10 -17.47 -17.51 20.05
N THR A 11 -16.66 -17.83 19.06
CA THR A 11 -17.02 -17.75 17.66
C THR A 11 -18.30 -18.57 17.45
N ARG A 12 -19.38 -17.95 16.97
CA ARG A 12 -20.50 -18.69 16.36
C ARG A 12 -19.95 -19.39 15.11
N LEU A 13 -19.53 -20.63 15.29
CA LEU A 13 -19.31 -21.62 14.24
C LEU A 13 -20.50 -22.57 14.29
N ASP A 14 -21.61 -22.15 13.69
CA ASP A 14 -22.64 -23.06 13.23
C ASP A 14 -23.00 -22.63 11.80
N ARG A 15 -22.20 -23.12 10.86
CA ARG A 15 -22.60 -23.28 9.46
C ARG A 15 -22.16 -24.68 9.02
N PRO A 16 -23.01 -25.42 8.30
CA PRO A 16 -22.66 -26.75 7.78
C PRO A 16 -21.49 -26.62 6.79
N PRO A 17 -20.80 -27.72 6.44
CA PRO A 17 -19.58 -27.68 5.63
C PRO A 17 -19.93 -27.30 4.19
N SER A 18 -20.02 -26.00 3.91
CA SER A 18 -20.01 -25.49 2.55
C SER A 18 -18.56 -25.19 2.18
N ILE A 19 -18.09 -25.93 1.18
CA ILE A 19 -16.97 -25.68 0.26
C ILE A 19 -16.12 -24.46 0.65
N SER A 20 -14.86 -24.71 1.04
CA SER A 20 -13.95 -23.68 1.53
C SER A 20 -13.84 -22.50 0.54
N PRO A 21 -13.72 -21.24 1.02
CA PRO A 21 -13.51 -20.08 0.16
C PRO A 21 -12.26 -20.17 -0.74
N LEU A 22 -11.33 -21.07 -0.40
CA LEU A 22 -10.11 -21.39 -1.16
C LEU A 22 -10.44 -22.16 -2.45
N ALA A 23 -11.43 -23.06 -2.43
CA ALA A 23 -11.90 -23.79 -3.62
C ALA A 23 -12.63 -22.87 -4.62
N THR A 24 -13.26 -21.80 -4.14
CA THR A 24 -13.92 -20.79 -4.99
C THR A 24 -12.91 -19.80 -5.57
N ALA A 25 -11.85 -19.44 -4.83
CA ALA A 25 -10.81 -18.53 -5.31
C ALA A 25 -9.89 -19.15 -6.38
N LEU A 26 -9.72 -20.48 -6.38
CA LEU A 26 -8.88 -21.23 -7.33
C LEU A 26 -9.61 -21.64 -8.63
N ARG A 27 -10.92 -21.36 -8.77
CA ARG A 27 -11.73 -21.70 -9.97
C ARG A 27 -11.70 -20.66 -11.09
N ILE A 28 -10.59 -19.92 -11.25
CA ILE A 28 -10.39 -19.09 -12.45
C ILE A 28 -9.72 -19.96 -13.52
N SER A 29 -10.56 -20.59 -14.35
CA SER A 29 -10.32 -21.11 -15.71
C SER A 29 -8.90 -21.62 -16.04
N LEU A 30 -8.58 -22.85 -15.66
CA LEU A 30 -7.66 -23.70 -16.42
C LEU A 30 -8.42 -24.20 -17.66
N ALA A 31 -8.33 -23.48 -18.76
CA ALA A 31 -8.75 -24.02 -20.06
C ALA A 31 -7.71 -25.06 -20.49
N GLU A 32 -8.17 -26.26 -20.81
CA GLU A 32 -7.37 -27.39 -21.25
C GLU A 32 -6.55 -27.04 -22.50
N ALA A 33 -5.26 -26.75 -22.30
CA ALA A 33 -4.30 -26.70 -23.38
C ALA A 33 -3.81 -28.13 -23.66
N ARG A 34 -4.18 -28.66 -24.83
CA ARG A 34 -3.62 -29.92 -25.36
C ARG A 34 -2.09 -29.82 -25.47
N PRO A 35 -1.33 -30.90 -25.21
CA PRO A 35 0.12 -30.85 -25.33
C PRO A 35 0.53 -30.72 -26.80
N ALA A 36 1.18 -29.61 -27.15
CA ALA A 36 1.90 -29.49 -28.40
C ALA A 36 3.20 -30.32 -28.32
N GLY A 37 3.48 -31.07 -29.38
CA GLY A 37 4.59 -32.01 -29.47
C GLY A 37 5.96 -31.38 -29.23
N VAL A 38 6.81 -32.13 -28.54
CA VAL A 38 8.17 -31.77 -28.13
C VAL A 38 9.06 -31.55 -29.36
N GLY A 39 9.39 -30.28 -29.64
CA GLY A 39 10.51 -29.90 -30.50
C GLY A 39 11.83 -29.93 -29.71
N ARG A 40 12.84 -30.62 -30.25
CA ARG A 40 14.17 -30.80 -29.65
C ARG A 40 14.87 -29.45 -29.40
N ARG A 41 15.22 -29.16 -28.13
CA ARG A 41 16.13 -28.06 -27.77
C ARG A 41 17.56 -28.38 -28.23
N ARG A 42 18.12 -27.54 -29.10
CA ARG A 42 19.56 -27.53 -29.43
C ARG A 42 20.31 -26.78 -28.34
N TRP A 43 21.29 -27.46 -27.74
CA TRP A 43 22.26 -26.86 -26.83
C TRP A 43 23.32 -26.12 -27.64
N LEU A 44 23.51 -24.82 -27.38
CA LEU A 44 24.73 -24.11 -27.73
C LEU A 44 25.36 -23.58 -26.45
N ALA A 45 26.62 -23.96 -26.28
CA ALA A 45 27.46 -23.67 -25.14
C ALA A 45 27.99 -22.22 -25.17
N SER A 46 28.03 -21.57 -24.01
CA SER A 46 28.96 -20.47 -23.76
C SER A 46 29.40 -20.43 -22.29
N ILE A 47 30.62 -20.95 -22.09
CA ILE A 47 31.74 -20.43 -21.31
C ILE A 47 31.40 -19.61 -20.03
N SER A 48 31.67 -20.21 -18.87
CA SER A 48 31.69 -19.60 -17.55
C SER A 48 33.07 -19.01 -17.19
N PRO A 49 33.18 -17.99 -16.31
CA PRO A 49 34.36 -17.77 -15.48
C PRO A 49 34.17 -18.34 -14.05
N PRO A 50 35.27 -18.66 -13.33
CA PRO A 50 35.22 -19.57 -12.19
C PRO A 50 34.79 -18.88 -10.89
N VAL A 51 33.94 -19.56 -10.12
CA VAL A 51 33.59 -19.23 -8.73
C VAL A 51 34.32 -20.19 -7.81
N SER A 52 35.00 -19.62 -6.82
CA SER A 52 35.68 -20.30 -5.73
C SER A 52 34.73 -21.19 -4.92
N THR A 53 35.20 -22.41 -4.69
CA THR A 53 34.58 -23.51 -3.96
C THR A 53 34.29 -23.21 -2.50
N SER A 54 33.04 -23.42 -2.08
CA SER A 54 32.71 -23.99 -0.76
C SER A 54 31.30 -24.58 -0.80
N THR A 55 31.21 -25.80 -1.34
CA THR A 55 30.02 -26.64 -1.39
C THR A 55 29.92 -27.45 -0.08
N SER A 56 28.92 -27.19 0.76
CA SER A 56 28.58 -28.07 1.88
C SER A 56 27.45 -29.03 1.47
N THR A 57 27.90 -30.23 1.12
CA THR A 57 27.30 -31.56 1.29
C THR A 57 25.92 -31.65 1.94
N PHE A 58 24.92 -32.09 1.15
CA PHE A 58 23.66 -32.65 1.64
C PHE A 58 23.39 -34.00 0.96
N THR A 59 24.29 -34.96 1.14
CA THR A 59 24.07 -36.38 0.82
C THR A 59 25.01 -37.20 1.70
N HIS A 60 24.47 -37.87 2.72
CA HIS A 60 24.90 -39.18 3.23
C HIS A 60 24.34 -39.37 4.64
N GLN A 61 23.28 -40.18 4.75
CA GLN A 61 23.15 -41.24 5.76
C GLN A 61 21.87 -42.02 5.45
N ARG A 62 22.00 -43.03 4.59
CA ARG A 62 21.11 -44.19 4.59
C ARG A 62 22.02 -45.41 4.49
N GLY A 63 21.97 -46.24 5.52
CA GLY A 63 22.83 -47.41 5.66
C GLY A 63 22.61 -48.41 4.55
N ASN A 64 23.71 -49.09 4.21
CA ASN A 64 23.78 -50.23 3.30
C ASN A 64 22.72 -51.27 3.63
N LEU A 65 21.79 -51.49 2.70
CA LEU A 65 21.16 -52.78 2.43
C LEU A 65 20.79 -52.80 0.94
N LEU A 66 21.37 -53.78 0.27
CA LEU A 66 21.12 -54.33 -1.07
C LEU A 66 20.22 -53.54 -2.03
N VAL A 67 20.82 -53.22 -3.18
CA VAL A 67 20.22 -52.64 -4.37
C VAL A 67 19.10 -53.54 -4.88
N ASP A 68 17.85 -53.10 -4.72
CA ASP A 68 16.75 -53.49 -5.59
C ASP A 68 16.57 -52.39 -6.65
N THR A 69 16.83 -52.79 -7.90
CA THR A 69 16.66 -52.02 -9.12
C THR A 69 15.18 -51.82 -9.43
N ASP A 70 14.56 -50.85 -8.76
CA ASP A 70 13.33 -50.18 -9.21
C ASP A 70 13.45 -48.70 -8.83
N SER A 71 14.30 -47.98 -9.56
CA SER A 71 14.43 -46.52 -9.43
C SER A 71 13.19 -45.84 -10.02
N TYR A 72 12.15 -45.73 -9.19
CA TYR A 72 11.10 -44.74 -9.36
C TYR A 72 11.75 -43.39 -9.70
N ILE A 73 11.45 -42.86 -10.88
CA ILE A 73 11.76 -41.48 -11.24
C ILE A 73 11.03 -40.61 -10.23
N ILE A 74 11.72 -40.15 -9.18
CA ILE A 74 11.18 -39.22 -8.18
C ILE A 74 10.87 -37.94 -8.94
N ARG A 75 9.59 -37.75 -9.28
CA ARG A 75 9.12 -36.49 -9.85
C ARG A 75 9.33 -35.40 -8.80
N PRO A 76 9.94 -34.26 -9.15
CA PRO A 76 10.15 -33.18 -8.19
C PRO A 76 8.80 -32.74 -7.63
N THR A 77 8.73 -32.65 -6.30
CA THR A 77 7.51 -32.23 -5.60
C THR A 77 7.32 -30.72 -5.76
N ALA A 78 6.11 -30.22 -5.52
CA ALA A 78 5.87 -28.77 -5.56
C ALA A 78 6.71 -28.01 -4.50
N LEU A 79 7.06 -28.68 -3.39
CA LEU A 79 7.98 -28.17 -2.38
C LEU A 79 9.43 -28.08 -2.90
N ASP A 80 9.90 -29.08 -3.66
CA ASP A 80 11.23 -29.06 -4.26
C ASP A 80 11.40 -27.88 -5.22
N GLU A 81 10.36 -27.62 -6.02
CA GLU A 81 10.32 -26.48 -6.92
C GLU A 81 10.36 -25.14 -6.16
N LEU A 82 9.59 -25.03 -5.06
CA LEU A 82 9.63 -23.85 -4.20
C LEU A 82 11.03 -23.62 -3.62
N LEU A 83 11.67 -24.67 -3.09
CA LEU A 83 13.02 -24.58 -2.54
C LEU A 83 14.05 -24.22 -3.63
N ARG A 84 13.87 -24.72 -4.86
CA ARG A 84 14.69 -24.35 -6.02
C ARG A 84 14.53 -22.88 -6.37
N SER A 85 13.30 -22.36 -6.44
CA SER A 85 13.04 -20.95 -6.73
C SER A 85 13.63 -20.03 -5.66
N ILE A 86 13.53 -20.40 -4.38
CA ILE A 86 14.14 -19.64 -3.27
C ILE A 86 15.66 -19.60 -3.42
N ARG A 87 16.31 -20.74 -3.73
CA ARG A 87 17.77 -20.81 -3.94
C ARG A 87 18.22 -19.95 -5.13
N CYS A 88 17.42 -19.92 -6.19
CA CYS A 88 17.71 -19.13 -7.39
C CYS A 88 17.34 -17.64 -7.25
N ARG A 89 16.72 -17.24 -6.13
CA ARG A 89 16.19 -15.88 -5.90
C ARG A 89 15.21 -15.42 -6.99
N ASP A 90 14.45 -16.35 -7.54
CA ASP A 90 13.41 -16.05 -8.53
C ASP A 90 12.10 -15.68 -7.83
N ALA A 91 11.87 -14.37 -7.64
CA ALA A 91 10.67 -13.86 -6.97
C ALA A 91 9.36 -14.30 -7.65
N GLY A 92 9.34 -14.39 -8.99
CA GLY A 92 8.17 -14.85 -9.74
C GLY A 92 7.89 -16.32 -9.52
N GLY A 93 8.93 -17.15 -9.61
CA GLY A 93 8.86 -18.59 -9.37
C GLY A 93 8.44 -18.96 -7.95
N VAL A 94 8.92 -18.22 -6.93
CA VAL A 94 8.59 -18.48 -5.51
C VAL A 94 7.08 -18.43 -5.26
N ILE A 95 6.38 -17.45 -5.82
CA ILE A 95 4.94 -17.28 -5.60
C ILE A 95 4.14 -18.39 -6.29
N SER A 96 4.46 -18.69 -7.54
CA SER A 96 3.79 -19.74 -8.32
C SER A 96 4.01 -21.12 -7.68
N ALA A 97 5.24 -21.43 -7.28
CA ALA A 97 5.57 -22.69 -6.61
C ALA A 97 4.90 -22.79 -5.22
N LEU A 98 4.81 -21.70 -4.47
CA LEU A 98 4.07 -21.66 -3.19
C LEU A 98 2.60 -22.04 -3.39
N TYR A 99 1.92 -21.47 -4.38
CA TYR A 99 0.52 -21.79 -4.63
C TYR A 99 0.33 -23.23 -5.13
N ALA A 100 1.24 -23.75 -5.96
CA ALA A 100 1.22 -25.15 -6.37
C ALA A 100 1.37 -26.10 -5.16
N TRP A 101 2.25 -25.77 -4.21
CA TRP A 101 2.42 -26.55 -2.99
C TRP A 101 1.18 -26.51 -2.09
N ILE A 102 0.57 -25.34 -1.93
CA ILE A 102 -0.66 -25.20 -1.14
C ILE A 102 -1.84 -25.90 -1.80
N ALA A 103 -1.94 -25.86 -3.12
CA ALA A 103 -2.95 -26.63 -3.86
C ALA A 103 -2.77 -28.14 -3.65
N SER A 104 -1.53 -28.61 -3.50
CA SER A 104 -1.23 -30.02 -3.19
C SER A 104 -1.69 -30.39 -1.77
N LEU A 105 -1.49 -29.50 -0.78
CA LEU A 105 -1.98 -29.69 0.58
C LEU A 105 -3.52 -29.65 0.67
N ALA A 106 -4.18 -28.85 -0.16
CA ALA A 106 -5.63 -28.70 -0.18
C ALA A 106 -6.32 -29.58 -1.25
N ASN A 107 -5.62 -30.58 -1.79
CA ASN A 107 -6.11 -31.41 -2.88
C ASN A 107 -7.30 -32.28 -2.43
N ALA A 108 -8.25 -32.53 -3.33
CA ALA A 108 -9.37 -33.43 -3.09
C ALA A 108 -8.92 -34.90 -3.03
N ASP A 109 -7.82 -35.24 -3.70
CA ASP A 109 -7.20 -36.56 -3.60
C ASP A 109 -6.46 -36.70 -2.26
N ALA A 110 -6.97 -37.58 -1.40
CA ALA A 110 -6.41 -37.84 -0.08
C ALA A 110 -4.96 -38.35 -0.13
N SER A 111 -4.56 -39.06 -1.19
CA SER A 111 -3.20 -39.59 -1.31
C SER A 111 -2.18 -38.45 -1.49
N ILE A 112 -2.46 -37.53 -2.40
CA ILE A 112 -1.64 -36.35 -2.68
C ILE A 112 -1.63 -35.40 -1.47
N ALA A 113 -2.80 -35.18 -0.88
CA ALA A 113 -2.91 -34.32 0.30
C ALA A 113 -2.12 -34.89 1.49
N ASN A 114 -2.23 -36.19 1.77
CA ASN A 114 -1.50 -36.83 2.87
C ASN A 114 0.02 -36.80 2.66
N ALA A 115 0.48 -37.05 1.43
CA ALA A 115 1.90 -36.94 1.09
C ALA A 115 2.44 -35.53 1.33
N ALA A 116 1.72 -34.49 0.88
CA ALA A 116 2.12 -33.11 1.10
C ALA A 116 2.10 -32.70 2.59
N HIS A 117 1.13 -33.20 3.38
CA HIS A 117 1.10 -32.97 4.83
C HIS A 117 2.27 -33.68 5.54
N GLN A 118 2.64 -34.87 5.08
CA GLN A 118 3.80 -35.59 5.60
C GLN A 118 5.10 -34.82 5.31
N GLU A 119 5.28 -34.33 4.07
CA GLU A 119 6.41 -33.46 3.72
C GLU A 119 6.49 -32.23 4.64
N LEU A 120 5.36 -31.58 4.90
CA LEU A 120 5.30 -30.42 5.80
C LEU A 120 5.66 -30.76 7.26
N ALA A 121 5.27 -31.95 7.74
CA ALA A 121 5.57 -32.42 9.08
C ALA A 121 7.05 -32.80 9.26
N GLU A 122 7.66 -33.34 8.19
CA GLU A 122 9.07 -33.72 8.12
C GLU A 122 10.01 -32.51 7.91
N LEU A 123 9.50 -31.39 7.38
CA LEU A 123 10.29 -30.17 7.17
C LEU A 123 10.97 -29.64 8.45
N PRO A 124 12.32 -29.53 8.46
CA PRO A 124 13.06 -28.94 9.56
C PRO A 124 12.61 -27.51 9.88
N VAL A 125 12.65 -27.14 11.16
CA VAL A 125 12.29 -25.78 11.61
C VAL A 125 13.07 -24.69 10.88
N PRO A 126 14.40 -24.77 10.70
CA PRO A 126 15.15 -23.75 9.98
C PRO A 126 14.70 -23.60 8.52
N THR A 127 14.44 -24.71 7.82
CA THR A 127 13.98 -24.69 6.43
C THR A 127 12.62 -24.01 6.30
N PHE A 128 11.69 -24.31 7.22
CA PHE A 128 10.39 -23.64 7.23
C PHE A 128 10.52 -22.14 7.49
N SER A 129 11.38 -21.73 8.44
CA SER A 129 11.67 -20.32 8.69
C SER A 129 12.29 -19.62 7.46
N GLU A 130 13.16 -20.29 6.70
CA GLU A 130 13.70 -19.75 5.44
C GLU A 130 12.63 -19.58 4.36
N ILE A 131 11.69 -20.52 4.24
CA ILE A 131 10.53 -20.36 3.35
C ILE A 131 9.74 -19.10 3.74
N LEU A 132 9.48 -18.88 5.03
CA LEU A 132 8.81 -17.66 5.48
C LEU A 132 9.63 -16.40 5.17
N ARG A 133 10.96 -16.43 5.38
CA ARG A 133 11.85 -15.29 5.07
C ARG A 133 11.83 -14.94 3.59
N ALA A 134 11.79 -15.94 2.71
CA ALA A 134 11.67 -15.72 1.27
C ALA A 134 10.34 -15.07 0.86
N LEU A 135 9.30 -15.20 1.69
CA LEU A 135 7.99 -14.57 1.50
C LEU A 135 7.83 -13.23 2.21
N ASP A 136 8.84 -12.77 2.95
CA ASP A 136 8.78 -11.50 3.68
C ASP A 136 8.69 -10.32 2.70
N PRO A 137 7.60 -9.54 2.71
CA PRO A 137 7.38 -8.46 1.74
C PRO A 137 8.24 -7.22 2.04
N VAL A 138 8.84 -7.13 3.24
CA VAL A 138 9.77 -6.03 3.59
C VAL A 138 11.18 -6.36 3.10
N ALA A 139 11.59 -7.62 3.22
CA ALA A 139 12.91 -8.08 2.76
C ALA A 139 12.95 -8.27 1.24
N ASN A 140 11.89 -8.83 0.65
CA ASN A 140 11.81 -9.14 -0.78
C ASN A 140 10.80 -8.21 -1.46
N ARG A 141 11.27 -7.01 -1.81
CA ARG A 141 10.45 -5.98 -2.48
C ARG A 141 9.97 -6.44 -3.85
N ASP A 142 10.78 -7.27 -4.51
CA ASP A 142 10.52 -7.83 -5.83
C ASP A 142 9.40 -8.87 -5.85
N LEU A 143 8.84 -9.25 -4.70
CA LEU A 143 7.59 -10.02 -4.71
C LEU A 143 6.47 -9.14 -5.26
N ASP A 144 6.41 -7.86 -4.91
CA ASP A 144 5.30 -6.98 -5.28
C ASP A 144 5.59 -6.19 -6.56
N VAL A 145 4.95 -6.59 -7.66
CA VAL A 145 5.01 -5.94 -8.98
C VAL A 145 4.88 -4.41 -8.92
N ALA A 146 4.05 -3.88 -8.03
CA ALA A 146 3.82 -2.44 -7.92
C ALA A 146 4.41 -1.84 -6.63
N HIS A 147 5.44 -2.45 -6.05
CA HIS A 147 6.12 -1.95 -4.86
C HIS A 147 6.46 -0.45 -5.00
N GLY A 148 6.22 0.34 -3.97
CA GLY A 148 6.47 1.78 -3.97
C GLY A 148 5.40 2.65 -4.67
N ILE A 149 4.47 2.06 -5.42
CA ILE A 149 3.44 2.79 -6.17
C ILE A 149 2.15 2.91 -5.33
N HIS A 150 1.53 4.10 -5.35
CA HIS A 150 0.20 4.28 -4.78
C HIS A 150 -0.87 4.11 -5.87
N ILE A 151 -1.59 2.99 -5.86
CA ILE A 151 -2.66 2.77 -6.85
C ILE A 151 -3.92 3.52 -6.39
N SER A 152 -4.32 4.53 -7.15
CA SER A 152 -5.51 5.34 -6.81
C SER A 152 -6.81 4.73 -7.34
N PRO A 153 -7.99 5.04 -6.75
CA PRO A 153 -9.28 4.57 -7.28
C PRO A 153 -9.53 4.96 -8.75
N GLY A 154 -9.02 6.13 -9.17
CA GLY A 154 -9.12 6.54 -10.56
C GLY A 154 -8.21 5.71 -11.46
N GLU A 155 -6.99 5.41 -11.01
CA GLU A 155 -6.03 4.59 -11.76
C GLU A 155 -6.57 3.18 -12.04
N MET A 156 -7.26 2.57 -11.06
CA MET A 156 -7.99 1.31 -11.25
C MET A 156 -9.07 1.35 -12.35
N GLN A 157 -9.51 2.53 -12.77
CA GLN A 157 -10.51 2.66 -13.84
C GLN A 157 -9.87 2.83 -15.21
N PHE A 158 -8.60 3.26 -15.29
CA PHE A 158 -7.93 3.62 -16.54
C PHE A 158 -6.76 2.71 -16.89
N THR A 159 -6.26 1.91 -15.95
CA THR A 159 -5.03 1.12 -16.08
C THR A 159 -5.24 -0.32 -15.61
N ASN A 160 -4.38 -1.24 -16.05
CA ASN A 160 -4.44 -2.64 -15.67
C ASN A 160 -4.06 -2.89 -14.20
N ALA A 161 -3.61 -1.85 -13.49
CA ALA A 161 -3.40 -1.87 -12.04
C ALA A 161 -4.67 -2.26 -11.25
N CYS A 162 -5.85 -2.18 -11.87
CA CYS A 162 -7.11 -2.67 -11.30
C CYS A 162 -7.08 -4.16 -10.91
N HIS A 163 -6.23 -4.96 -11.54
CA HIS A 163 -6.06 -6.39 -11.24
C HIS A 163 -5.10 -6.65 -10.08
N LEU A 164 -4.34 -5.65 -9.65
CA LEU A 164 -3.36 -5.79 -8.58
C LEU A 164 -3.97 -5.53 -7.20
N VAL A 165 -5.06 -4.77 -7.12
CA VAL A 165 -5.68 -4.33 -5.88
C VAL A 165 -7.17 -4.65 -5.81
N ASP A 166 -7.63 -4.96 -4.60
CA ASP A 166 -9.05 -5.18 -4.32
C ASP A 166 -9.84 -3.88 -4.16
N GLU A 167 -11.14 -4.02 -3.87
CA GLU A 167 -12.09 -2.93 -3.65
C GLU A 167 -11.74 -2.00 -2.47
N PHE A 168 -10.92 -2.45 -1.52
CA PHE A 168 -10.42 -1.65 -0.39
C PHE A 168 -9.04 -1.03 -0.69
N GLY A 169 -8.52 -1.28 -1.88
CA GLY A 169 -7.22 -0.80 -2.36
C GLY A 169 -6.05 -1.51 -1.69
N VAL A 170 -6.23 -2.76 -1.26
CA VAL A 170 -5.11 -3.59 -0.77
C VAL A 170 -4.68 -4.53 -1.90
N ARG A 171 -3.38 -4.80 -1.99
CA ARG A 171 -2.84 -5.70 -3.01
C ARG A 171 -3.32 -7.13 -2.81
N HIS A 172 -3.83 -7.73 -3.88
CA HIS A 172 -4.30 -9.12 -3.89
C HIS A 172 -3.18 -10.08 -3.48
N GLN A 173 -1.97 -9.84 -3.97
CA GLN A 173 -0.83 -10.68 -3.71
C GLN A 173 -0.49 -10.79 -2.22
N HIS A 174 -0.34 -9.67 -1.50
CA HIS A 174 -0.04 -9.69 -0.06
C HIS A 174 -1.11 -10.43 0.74
N ARG A 175 -2.38 -10.30 0.35
CA ARG A 175 -3.49 -11.04 0.97
C ARG A 175 -3.43 -12.53 0.66
N ASN A 176 -3.17 -12.89 -0.58
CA ASN A 176 -3.10 -14.28 -0.99
C ASN A 176 -1.91 -14.98 -0.31
N ILE A 177 -0.74 -14.32 -0.21
CA ILE A 177 0.42 -14.81 0.55
C ILE A 177 0.09 -14.94 2.05
N LEU A 178 -0.57 -13.94 2.66
CA LEU A 178 -0.98 -14.06 4.07
C LEU A 178 -1.89 -15.27 4.30
N ASN A 179 -2.90 -15.48 3.46
CA ASN A 179 -3.82 -16.61 3.58
C ASN A 179 -3.10 -17.95 3.39
N ALA A 180 -2.21 -18.01 2.40
CA ALA A 180 -1.33 -19.14 2.13
C ALA A 180 -0.47 -19.51 3.35
N VAL A 181 0.24 -18.52 3.90
CA VAL A 181 1.11 -18.71 5.05
C VAL A 181 0.32 -19.05 6.32
N LYS A 182 -0.87 -18.47 6.52
CA LYS A 182 -1.76 -18.86 7.62
C LYS A 182 -2.14 -20.34 7.55
N PHE A 183 -2.49 -20.81 6.36
CA PHE A 183 -2.82 -22.21 6.14
C PHE A 183 -1.62 -23.11 6.46
N LEU A 184 -0.42 -22.78 5.96
CA LEU A 184 0.81 -23.51 6.26
C LEU A 184 1.16 -23.49 7.75
N ALA A 185 1.03 -22.34 8.41
CA ALA A 185 1.31 -22.18 9.83
C ALA A 185 0.35 -23.02 10.69
N LEU A 186 -0.94 -23.09 10.32
CA LEU A 186 -1.93 -23.93 11.01
C LEU A 186 -1.63 -25.41 10.81
N ALA A 187 -1.46 -25.86 9.56
CA ALA A 187 -1.13 -27.25 9.25
C ALA A 187 0.16 -27.71 9.95
N ARG A 188 1.17 -26.83 10.04
CA ARG A 188 2.39 -27.10 10.80
C ARG A 188 2.14 -27.22 12.30
N CYS A 189 1.31 -26.36 12.89
CA CYS A 189 0.93 -26.47 14.30
C CYS A 189 0.16 -27.77 14.58
N ASP A 190 -0.72 -28.18 13.68
CA ASP A 190 -1.50 -29.42 13.79
C ASP A 190 -0.60 -30.66 13.75
N SER A 191 0.52 -30.61 13.01
CA SER A 191 1.58 -31.64 13.04
C SER A 191 2.46 -31.61 14.31
N HIS A 192 2.04 -30.89 15.35
CA HIS A 192 2.77 -30.69 16.62
C HIS A 192 4.17 -30.05 16.48
N ARG A 193 4.50 -29.44 15.34
CA ARG A 193 5.73 -28.68 15.13
C ARG A 193 5.52 -27.21 15.54
N LYS A 194 6.38 -26.70 16.42
CA LYS A 194 6.28 -25.33 16.95
C LYS A 194 6.93 -24.31 16.02
N LEU A 195 6.29 -23.15 15.90
CA LEU A 195 6.86 -21.95 15.27
C LEU A 195 7.87 -21.27 16.20
N VAL A 196 8.87 -20.61 15.61
CA VAL A 196 9.89 -19.82 16.32
C VAL A 196 9.43 -18.36 16.41
N ILE A 197 9.98 -17.60 17.37
CA ILE A 197 9.64 -16.18 17.52
C ILE A 197 9.91 -15.36 16.26
N SER A 198 10.97 -15.67 15.51
CA SER A 198 11.30 -15.04 14.23
C SER A 198 10.22 -15.25 13.17
N ASP A 199 9.52 -16.39 13.19
CA ASP A 199 8.45 -16.69 12.25
C ASP A 199 7.28 -15.72 12.47
N TYR A 200 6.97 -15.42 13.74
CA TYR A 200 5.95 -14.44 14.10
C TYR A 200 6.30 -13.01 13.66
N GLU A 201 7.58 -12.65 13.66
CA GLU A 201 8.02 -11.34 13.15
C GLU A 201 7.67 -11.19 11.67
N ILE A 202 7.86 -12.24 10.88
CA ILE A 202 7.47 -12.28 9.46
C ILE A 202 5.96 -12.30 9.31
N LEU A 203 5.24 -13.07 10.14
CA LEU A 203 3.77 -13.08 10.15
C LEU A 203 3.18 -11.69 10.42
N PHE A 204 3.80 -10.88 11.29
CA PHE A 204 3.40 -9.48 11.48
C PHE A 204 3.60 -8.64 10.23
N ARG A 205 4.73 -8.80 9.52
CA ARG A 205 5.01 -8.07 8.27
C ARG A 205 4.03 -8.45 7.18
N LEU A 206 3.71 -9.73 7.03
CA LEU A 206 2.69 -10.23 6.12
C LEU A 206 1.29 -9.67 6.45
N ALA A 207 0.89 -9.68 7.72
CA ALA A 207 -0.36 -9.10 8.17
C ALA A 207 -0.43 -7.59 7.90
N GLY A 208 0.66 -6.87 8.17
CA GLY A 208 0.81 -5.45 7.88
C GLY A 208 0.68 -5.15 6.38
N ALA A 209 1.40 -5.88 5.52
CA ALA A 209 1.38 -5.72 4.07
C ALA A 209 0.00 -6.05 3.46
N ALA A 210 -0.71 -7.02 4.01
CA ALA A 210 -2.10 -7.34 3.67
C ALA A 210 -3.13 -6.35 4.27
N GLY A 211 -2.69 -5.37 5.06
CA GLY A 211 -3.54 -4.40 5.73
C GLY A 211 -4.51 -5.02 6.75
N ASP A 212 -4.21 -6.22 7.25
CA ASP A 212 -5.06 -6.96 8.20
C ASP A 212 -4.55 -6.81 9.63
N ILE A 213 -5.10 -5.81 10.30
CA ILE A 213 -4.75 -5.46 11.68
C ILE A 213 -5.23 -6.55 12.66
N GLU A 214 -6.32 -7.25 12.35
CA GLU A 214 -6.85 -8.30 13.23
C GLU A 214 -5.95 -9.50 13.27
N GLU A 215 -5.41 -9.90 12.12
CA GLU A 215 -4.46 -10.99 12.04
C GLU A 215 -3.17 -10.66 12.78
N ALA A 216 -2.66 -9.43 12.68
CA ALA A 216 -1.51 -9.00 13.49
C ALA A 216 -1.78 -9.13 15.01
N ILE A 217 -3.00 -8.84 15.47
CA ILE A 217 -3.40 -9.02 16.87
C ILE A 217 -3.51 -10.50 17.23
N SER A 218 -4.11 -11.29 16.34
CA SER A 218 -4.27 -12.74 16.48
C SER A 218 -2.92 -13.42 16.64
N PHE A 219 -1.96 -13.15 15.75
CA PHE A 219 -0.59 -13.66 15.81
C PHE A 219 0.10 -13.26 17.11
N PHE A 220 -0.08 -12.01 17.57
CA PHE A 220 0.53 -11.57 18.83
C PHE A 220 -0.03 -12.33 20.05
N GLY A 221 -1.32 -12.68 20.01
CA GLY A 221 -1.98 -13.55 20.98
C GLY A 221 -1.51 -15.00 20.91
N LEU A 222 -1.27 -15.53 19.70
CA LEU A 222 -0.77 -16.89 19.47
C LEU A 222 0.61 -17.11 20.09
N ILE A 223 1.49 -16.10 20.11
CA ILE A 223 2.78 -16.17 20.84
C ILE A 223 2.56 -16.57 22.31
N THR A 224 1.54 -16.00 22.98
CA THR A 224 1.22 -16.37 24.36
C THR A 224 0.67 -17.78 24.44
N LYS A 225 -0.26 -18.15 23.54
CA LYS A 225 -0.87 -19.49 23.51
C LYS A 225 0.16 -20.58 23.29
N HIS A 226 1.21 -20.32 22.52
CA HIS A 226 2.30 -21.26 22.26
C HIS A 226 3.40 -21.25 23.34
N GLY A 227 3.21 -20.52 24.44
CA GLY A 227 4.17 -20.46 25.54
C GLY A 227 5.43 -19.64 25.24
N LEU A 228 5.42 -18.81 24.20
CA LEU A 228 6.57 -18.00 23.76
C LEU A 228 6.53 -16.56 24.29
N ALA A 229 5.61 -16.24 25.21
CA ALA A 229 5.43 -14.87 25.72
C ALA A 229 6.70 -14.29 26.38
N ALA A 230 7.44 -15.12 27.12
CA ALA A 230 8.69 -14.72 27.78
C ALA A 230 9.86 -14.52 26.79
N LYS A 231 9.75 -15.08 25.57
CA LYS A 231 10.78 -14.98 24.52
C LYS A 231 10.58 -13.78 23.58
N ARG A 232 9.61 -12.90 23.86
CA ARG A 232 9.38 -11.69 23.07
C ARG A 232 10.58 -10.76 23.18
N THR A 233 11.13 -10.37 22.04
CA THR A 233 12.27 -9.45 21.94
C THR A 233 11.80 -8.03 21.62
N THR A 234 12.75 -7.07 21.60
CA THR A 234 12.51 -5.72 21.07
C THR A 234 12.03 -5.76 19.62
N THR A 235 12.59 -6.63 18.79
CA THR A 235 12.20 -6.79 17.38
C THR A 235 10.76 -7.27 17.25
N THR A 236 10.35 -8.26 18.05
CA THR A 236 8.97 -8.76 18.07
C THR A 236 7.96 -7.65 18.39
N TRP A 237 8.23 -6.84 19.41
CA TRP A 237 7.36 -5.70 19.77
C TRP A 237 7.35 -4.62 18.70
N ASN A 238 8.51 -4.33 18.12
CA ASN A 238 8.66 -3.34 17.06
C ASN A 238 7.86 -3.73 15.81
N GLU A 239 8.01 -4.96 15.31
CA GLU A 239 7.24 -5.45 14.15
C GLU A 239 5.74 -5.50 14.42
N PHE A 240 5.33 -5.91 15.63
CA PHE A 240 3.93 -5.82 16.04
C PHE A 240 3.41 -4.37 16.03
N PHE A 241 4.19 -3.41 16.52
CA PHE A 241 3.80 -1.99 16.48
C PHE A 241 3.72 -1.47 15.06
N LYS A 242 4.68 -1.83 14.20
CA LYS A 242 4.66 -1.43 12.79
C LYS A 242 3.38 -1.93 12.12
N ALA A 243 3.06 -3.22 12.24
CA ALA A 243 1.89 -3.84 11.63
C ALA A 243 0.58 -3.28 12.18
N ARG A 244 0.43 -3.22 13.51
CA ARG A 244 -0.81 -2.78 14.17
C ARG A 244 -1.14 -1.31 13.91
N TYR A 245 -0.13 -0.45 13.87
CA TYR A 245 -0.30 1.01 13.73
C TYR A 245 0.05 1.53 12.35
N GLN A 246 0.34 0.66 11.38
CA GLN A 246 0.68 0.99 10.00
C GLN A 246 1.76 2.07 9.92
N THR A 247 2.89 1.84 10.59
CA THR A 247 4.00 2.79 10.59
C THR A 247 4.84 2.72 9.32
N ASP A 248 4.90 1.54 8.68
CA ASP A 248 5.62 1.32 7.43
C ASP A 248 4.76 1.75 6.22
N PRO A 249 5.32 2.47 5.22
CA PRO A 249 4.66 2.79 3.95
C PRO A 249 3.96 1.63 3.26
N LEU A 250 4.55 0.44 3.30
CA LEU A 250 3.98 -0.76 2.71
C LEU A 250 2.61 -1.08 3.33
N TYR A 251 2.44 -0.89 4.63
CA TYR A 251 1.25 -1.32 5.37
C TYR A 251 0.02 -0.44 5.13
N TYR A 252 0.24 0.78 4.61
CA TYR A 252 -0.83 1.64 4.11
C TYR A 252 -0.82 1.78 2.58
N GLN A 253 -0.14 0.84 1.88
CA GLN A 253 -0.10 0.73 0.42
C GLN A 253 0.43 2.00 -0.26
N TYR A 254 1.41 2.67 0.37
CA TYR A 254 1.99 3.95 -0.05
C TYR A 254 0.98 5.12 -0.17
N HIS A 255 -0.27 4.92 0.28
CA HIS A 255 -1.34 5.91 0.19
C HIS A 255 -1.47 6.72 1.49
N ARG A 256 -0.73 7.85 1.57
CA ARG A 256 -0.66 8.74 2.75
C ARG A 256 -2.02 9.19 3.30
N GLN A 257 -3.06 9.33 2.47
CA GLN A 257 -4.39 9.73 2.98
C GLN A 257 -5.03 8.67 3.89
N ARG A 258 -4.61 7.39 3.83
CA ARG A 258 -5.16 6.33 4.70
C ARG A 258 -4.81 6.56 6.15
N VAL A 259 -3.64 7.15 6.39
CA VAL A 259 -3.05 7.31 7.73
C VAL A 259 -3.00 8.77 8.19
N LEU A 260 -3.45 9.69 7.34
CA LEU A 260 -3.66 11.10 7.63
C LEU A 260 -4.66 11.27 8.78
N TYR A 261 -4.40 12.22 9.68
CA TYR A 261 -5.34 12.63 10.71
C TYR A 261 -6.53 13.33 10.09
N THR A 262 -7.73 12.82 10.36
CA THR A 262 -8.97 13.46 9.93
C THR A 262 -9.67 14.10 11.12
N PRO A 263 -10.25 15.31 10.97
CA PRO A 263 -10.95 16.02 12.06
C PRO A 263 -11.96 15.16 12.81
N ARG A 264 -12.71 14.29 12.11
CA ARG A 264 -13.68 13.38 12.74
C ARG A 264 -13.06 12.44 13.78
N HIS A 265 -11.75 12.18 13.72
CA HIS A 265 -11.07 11.33 14.69
C HIS A 265 -10.80 12.07 16.02
N GLY A 266 -11.02 13.38 16.06
CA GLY A 266 -10.69 14.27 17.17
C GLY A 266 -11.43 13.98 18.47
N TYR A 267 -12.70 13.57 18.44
CA TYR A 267 -13.47 13.31 19.66
C TYR A 267 -12.93 12.15 20.51
N LYS A 268 -12.17 11.21 19.93
CA LYS A 268 -11.45 10.13 20.62
C LYS A 268 -9.98 10.44 20.90
N ALA A 269 -9.51 11.60 20.42
CA ALA A 269 -8.12 12.00 20.37
C ALA A 269 -7.89 13.34 21.08
N THR A 270 -6.68 13.87 21.00
CA THR A 270 -6.27 15.09 21.72
C THR A 270 -6.97 16.36 21.22
N PHE A 271 -7.37 16.42 19.95
CA PHE A 271 -8.04 17.61 19.42
C PHE A 271 -9.55 17.49 19.61
N SER A 272 -10.07 18.14 20.65
CA SER A 272 -11.50 18.12 20.95
C SER A 272 -12.29 18.71 19.77
N VAL A 273 -13.06 17.85 19.11
CA VAL A 273 -14.13 18.27 18.23
C VAL A 273 -15.39 18.26 19.07
N PRO A 274 -16.14 19.37 19.15
CA PRO A 274 -17.43 19.38 19.82
C PRO A 274 -18.29 18.26 19.28
N LEU A 275 -18.99 17.56 20.17
CA LEU A 275 -19.78 16.41 19.79
C LEU A 275 -20.81 16.75 18.69
N ASN A 276 -21.42 17.94 18.73
CA ASN A 276 -22.34 18.42 17.69
C ASN A 276 -21.66 18.55 16.31
N ASN A 277 -20.39 18.92 16.26
CA ASN A 277 -19.60 18.97 15.03
C ASN A 277 -19.19 17.57 14.54
N VAL A 278 -19.10 16.56 15.42
CA VAL A 278 -18.83 15.17 15.03
C VAL A 278 -19.94 14.66 14.11
N TRP A 279 -21.20 14.95 14.43
CA TRP A 279 -22.34 14.55 13.62
C TRP A 279 -22.29 15.13 12.20
N ARG A 280 -21.94 16.42 12.08
CA ARG A 280 -21.76 17.09 10.78
C ARG A 280 -20.61 16.48 9.97
N LEU A 281 -19.49 16.17 10.63
CA LEU A 281 -18.35 15.50 9.98
C LEU A 281 -18.69 14.08 9.52
N GLU A 282 -19.50 13.35 10.29
CA GLU A 282 -19.97 12.01 9.92
C GLU A 282 -21.00 12.04 8.80
N SER A 283 -21.86 13.05 8.77
CA SER A 283 -22.77 13.31 7.64
C SER A 283 -21.99 13.64 6.36
N LEU A 284 -20.94 14.47 6.45
CA LEU A 284 -20.04 14.74 5.33
C LEU A 284 -19.26 13.50 4.86
N ARG A 285 -18.83 12.64 5.80
CA ARG A 285 -18.20 11.36 5.46
C ARG A 285 -19.20 10.48 4.72
N HIS A 286 -20.41 10.34 5.26
CA HIS A 286 -21.45 9.51 4.69
C HIS A 286 -21.79 9.97 3.28
N SER A 287 -22.06 11.26 3.05
CA SER A 287 -22.37 11.78 1.72
C SER A 287 -21.22 11.58 0.73
N ARG A 288 -19.97 11.76 1.16
CA ARG A 288 -18.78 11.50 0.33
C ARG A 288 -18.64 10.01 -0.02
N ASN A 289 -19.03 9.10 0.86
CA ASN A 289 -18.74 7.68 0.74
C ASN A 289 -19.93 6.82 0.26
N ALA A 290 -21.17 7.29 0.40
CA ALA A 290 -22.39 6.52 0.14
C ALA A 290 -22.39 5.87 -1.24
N LEU A 291 -21.96 6.62 -2.25
CA LEU A 291 -21.92 6.19 -3.64
C LEU A 291 -20.53 5.82 -4.14
N LEU A 292 -19.48 5.85 -3.30
CA LEU A 292 -18.15 5.46 -3.75
C LEU A 292 -18.09 3.94 -3.98
N LYS A 293 -17.54 3.56 -5.13
CA LYS A 293 -17.31 2.16 -5.50
C LYS A 293 -16.26 1.49 -4.61
N THR A 294 -15.14 2.17 -4.40
CA THR A 294 -13.98 1.63 -3.69
C THR A 294 -13.66 2.51 -2.48
N PRO A 295 -14.32 2.30 -1.34
CA PRO A 295 -14.01 3.06 -0.15
C PRO A 295 -12.75 2.49 0.49
N PHE A 296 -11.60 2.99 0.02
CA PHE A 296 -10.31 2.63 0.60
C PHE A 296 -10.31 2.93 2.11
N ASN A 297 -9.55 2.13 2.86
CA ASN A 297 -9.36 2.25 4.31
C ASN A 297 -10.52 1.76 5.21
N ARG A 298 -11.52 1.06 4.65
CA ARG A 298 -12.52 0.36 5.45
C ARG A 298 -12.04 -0.99 5.97
N GLN A 299 -12.65 -1.42 7.06
CA GLN A 299 -12.46 -2.75 7.62
C GLN A 299 -13.23 -3.77 6.78
N ARG A 300 -12.58 -4.88 6.41
CA ARG A 300 -13.22 -5.96 5.64
C ARG A 300 -14.28 -6.71 6.44
N ASN A 301 -14.01 -6.94 7.73
CA ASN A 301 -14.94 -7.58 8.65
C ASN A 301 -16.06 -6.63 9.15
N ARG A 302 -15.89 -5.32 8.95
CA ARG A 302 -16.83 -4.27 9.37
C ARG A 302 -16.87 -3.19 8.29
N LEU A 303 -17.61 -3.45 7.22
CA LEU A 303 -17.67 -2.62 6.00
C LEU A 303 -18.13 -1.17 6.23
N TYR A 304 -18.69 -0.87 7.39
CA TYR A 304 -19.09 0.47 7.82
C TYR A 304 -18.01 1.20 8.63
N ALA A 305 -17.00 0.50 9.13
CA ALA A 305 -15.96 1.02 10.03
C ALA A 305 -14.65 1.34 9.30
N ASP A 306 -13.92 2.33 9.81
CA ASP A 306 -12.62 2.75 9.29
C ASP A 306 -11.47 2.17 10.13
N ASN A 307 -10.39 1.73 9.47
CA ASN A 307 -9.19 1.22 10.13
C ASN A 307 -8.55 2.24 11.10
N MET A 308 -8.46 3.51 10.70
CA MET A 308 -7.82 4.56 11.52
C MET A 308 -8.62 4.98 12.74
N LEU A 309 -9.95 4.99 12.65
CA LEU A 309 -10.79 5.34 13.81
C LEU A 309 -10.57 4.32 14.95
N ARG A 310 -10.36 3.05 14.59
CA ARG A 310 -10.05 1.98 15.55
C ARG A 310 -8.68 2.16 16.21
N MET A 311 -7.68 2.64 15.47
CA MET A 311 -6.31 2.86 15.96
C MET A 311 -6.15 4.14 16.80
N ARG A 312 -6.96 5.16 16.53
CA ARG A 312 -6.94 6.48 17.20
C ARG A 312 -7.71 6.45 18.51
N LYS A 313 -7.18 5.70 19.48
CA LYS A 313 -7.64 5.70 20.88
C LYS A 313 -6.57 6.35 21.76
N LYS A 314 -6.92 7.46 22.42
CA LYS A 314 -6.05 8.11 23.40
C LYS A 314 -5.80 7.20 24.60
N ASP A 315 -6.87 6.65 25.17
CA ASP A 315 -6.87 5.90 26.43
C ASP A 315 -7.44 4.48 26.26
N GLY A 316 -7.22 3.65 27.29
CA GLY A 316 -7.71 2.28 27.38
C GLY A 316 -6.71 1.19 26.99
N TYR A 317 -7.07 -0.07 27.25
CA TYR A 317 -6.19 -1.24 27.09
C TYR A 317 -5.63 -1.40 25.66
N PHE A 318 -6.42 -1.02 24.66
CA PHE A 318 -6.08 -1.13 23.25
C PHE A 318 -5.33 0.08 22.68
N SER A 319 -5.09 1.13 23.48
CA SER A 319 -4.35 2.32 23.06
C SER A 319 -2.87 1.98 22.83
N PHE A 320 -2.20 2.76 21.99
CA PHE A 320 -0.76 2.57 21.79
C PHE A 320 0.03 2.78 23.08
N PHE A 321 -0.36 3.76 23.90
CA PHE A 321 0.30 4.03 25.18
C PHE A 321 0.23 2.84 26.14
N ALA A 322 -0.89 2.12 26.19
CA ALA A 322 -1.03 0.90 26.99
C ALA A 322 -0.14 -0.24 26.48
N HIS A 323 -0.02 -0.41 25.16
CA HIS A 323 0.93 -1.37 24.57
C HIS A 323 2.38 -0.98 24.83
N TRP A 324 2.73 0.30 24.68
CA TRP A 324 4.05 0.83 24.99
C TRP A 324 4.44 0.56 26.45
N ARG A 325 3.54 0.85 27.40
CA ARG A 325 3.78 0.55 28.82
C ARG A 325 4.02 -0.94 29.08
N ARG A 326 3.24 -1.82 28.44
CA ARG A 326 3.41 -3.28 28.53
C ARG A 326 4.75 -3.75 27.96
N SER A 327 5.16 -3.21 26.81
CA SER A 327 6.46 -3.54 26.21
C SER A 327 7.62 -3.19 27.16
N LYS A 328 7.53 -2.03 27.84
CA LYS A 328 8.51 -1.64 28.86
C LYS A 328 8.51 -2.55 30.08
N ALA A 329 7.34 -2.97 30.55
CA ALA A 329 7.23 -3.86 31.70
C ALA A 329 7.89 -5.24 31.46
N ILE A 330 8.00 -5.67 30.19
CA ILE A 330 8.66 -6.92 29.79
C ILE A 330 10.18 -6.75 29.61
N GLY A 331 10.71 -5.52 29.70
CA GLY A 331 12.15 -5.27 29.59
C GLY A 331 12.66 -5.05 28.17
N VAL A 332 11.81 -4.55 27.25
CA VAL A 332 12.23 -4.21 25.89
C VAL A 332 13.35 -3.17 25.90
N LEU A 333 14.49 -3.50 25.26
CA LEU A 333 15.61 -2.58 25.08
C LEU A 333 15.15 -1.41 24.20
N LEU A 334 15.34 -0.18 24.69
CA LEU A 334 15.07 1.03 23.92
C LEU A 334 16.22 1.28 22.95
N ASN A 335 16.00 0.99 21.67
CA ASN A 335 16.86 1.39 20.56
C ASN A 335 16.21 2.52 19.76
N GLU A 336 16.95 3.10 18.83
CA GLU A 336 16.44 4.16 17.94
C GLU A 336 15.22 3.67 17.16
N GLU A 337 15.28 2.45 16.62
CA GLU A 337 14.24 1.90 15.76
C GLU A 337 12.87 1.85 16.46
N ILE A 338 12.80 1.30 17.69
CA ILE A 338 11.52 1.23 18.41
C ILE A 338 11.04 2.62 18.85
N LEU A 339 11.95 3.57 19.10
CA LEU A 339 11.60 4.96 19.39
C LEU A 339 11.01 5.66 18.16
N CYS A 340 11.59 5.45 16.97
CA CYS A 340 11.07 5.93 15.69
C CYS A 340 9.69 5.33 15.37
N THR A 341 9.55 4.01 15.51
CA THR A 341 8.26 3.33 15.36
C THR A 341 7.24 3.88 16.36
N ALA A 342 7.64 4.11 17.61
CA ALA A 342 6.78 4.68 18.63
C ALA A 342 6.38 6.13 18.33
N LEU A 343 7.28 6.95 17.76
CA LEU A 343 6.97 8.32 17.33
C LEU A 343 5.83 8.31 16.31
N ILE A 344 5.95 7.47 15.29
CA ILE A 344 4.93 7.31 14.25
C ILE A 344 3.65 6.73 14.85
N ALA A 345 3.73 5.66 15.64
CA ALA A 345 2.55 5.04 16.25
C ALA A 345 1.80 5.99 17.20
N PHE A 346 2.49 6.83 17.99
CA PHE A 346 1.84 7.88 18.78
C PHE A 346 1.16 8.92 17.88
N ALA A 347 1.74 9.29 16.75
CA ALA A 347 1.11 10.17 15.76
C ALA A 347 -0.13 9.53 15.12
N ARG A 348 -0.07 8.23 14.80
CA ARG A 348 -1.20 7.44 14.30
C ARG A 348 -2.32 7.34 15.34
N SER A 349 -1.99 7.31 16.63
CA SER A 349 -2.96 7.45 17.74
C SER A 349 -3.31 8.89 18.11
N ALA A 350 -2.81 9.88 17.37
CA ALA A 350 -3.04 11.32 17.56
C ALA A 350 -2.64 11.86 18.95
N SER A 351 -1.53 11.37 19.51
CA SER A 351 -1.06 11.74 20.86
C SER A 351 0.22 12.57 20.84
N LEU A 352 0.09 13.89 20.64
CA LEU A 352 1.23 14.81 20.62
C LEU A 352 1.97 14.88 21.97
N GLN A 353 1.25 14.78 23.08
CA GLN A 353 1.82 14.81 24.42
C GLN A 353 2.84 13.67 24.63
N HIS A 354 2.51 12.46 24.17
CA HIS A 354 3.42 11.32 24.29
C HIS A 354 4.58 11.41 23.30
N MET A 355 4.37 11.91 22.08
CA MET A 355 5.47 12.19 21.15
C MET A 355 6.49 13.16 21.77
N ARG A 356 6.00 14.29 22.29
CA ARG A 356 6.83 15.31 22.95
C ARG A 356 7.53 14.76 24.19
N GLY A 357 6.80 14.13 25.10
CA GLY A 357 7.31 13.74 26.41
C GLY A 357 8.13 12.45 26.41
N ILE A 358 7.62 11.40 25.76
CA ILE A 358 8.21 10.07 25.83
C ILE A 358 9.32 9.90 24.79
N VAL A 359 9.05 10.26 23.54
CA VAL A 359 9.98 9.97 22.45
C VAL A 359 10.98 11.10 22.27
N LEU A 360 10.53 12.33 22.05
CA LEU A 360 11.45 13.43 21.75
C LEU A 360 12.24 13.87 22.99
N LYS A 361 11.57 14.22 24.10
CA LYS A 361 12.23 14.70 25.31
C LYS A 361 13.04 13.62 26.03
N ARG A 362 12.42 12.47 26.37
CA ARG A 362 13.11 11.38 27.10
C ARG A 362 13.96 10.48 26.19
N GLY A 363 13.60 10.33 24.92
CA GLY A 363 14.32 9.50 23.97
C GLY A 363 15.56 10.19 23.40
N PHE A 364 15.42 11.45 22.98
CA PHE A 364 16.44 12.20 22.22
C PHE A 364 16.84 13.55 22.84
N GLY A 365 16.29 13.95 23.99
CA GLY A 365 16.58 15.24 24.62
C GLY A 365 16.02 16.45 23.86
N ILE A 366 15.08 16.24 22.93
CA ILE A 366 14.47 17.30 22.11
C ILE A 366 13.21 17.82 22.81
N GLY A 367 13.23 19.08 23.20
CA GLY A 367 12.11 19.81 23.76
C GLY A 367 11.32 20.54 22.68
N ILE A 368 9.99 20.43 22.75
CA ILE A 368 9.06 21.22 21.94
C ILE A 368 8.30 22.14 22.90
N LYS A 369 8.48 23.46 22.75
CA LYS A 369 7.69 24.47 23.45
C LYS A 369 6.65 25.01 22.47
N GLU A 370 5.40 25.01 22.89
CA GLU A 370 4.28 25.58 22.12
C GLU A 370 3.98 26.95 22.71
N ASP A 371 4.05 27.98 21.90
CA ASP A 371 3.53 29.29 22.26
C ASP A 371 2.01 29.25 22.16
N LYS A 372 1.33 29.64 23.24
CA LYS A 372 -0.13 29.53 23.36
C LYS A 372 -0.86 30.61 22.57
N GLU A 373 -0.21 31.75 22.29
CA GLU A 373 -0.83 32.90 21.63
C GLU A 373 -0.74 32.77 20.10
N THR A 374 0.46 32.48 19.60
CA THR A 374 0.70 32.31 18.15
C THR A 374 0.41 30.88 17.66
N GLY A 375 0.41 29.90 18.58
CA GLY A 375 0.36 28.48 18.22
C GLY A 375 1.63 27.99 17.52
N GLU A 376 2.71 28.79 17.53
CA GLU A 376 4.00 28.42 16.96
C GLU A 376 4.80 27.55 17.92
N PHE A 377 5.66 26.72 17.35
CA PHE A 377 6.50 25.81 18.12
C PHE A 377 7.96 26.27 18.05
N SER A 378 8.62 26.31 19.19
CA SER A 378 10.07 26.39 19.28
C SER A 378 10.66 25.05 19.66
N VAL A 379 11.68 24.63 18.91
CA VAL A 379 12.42 23.38 19.13
C VAL A 379 13.71 23.73 19.87
N ILE A 380 13.96 23.08 21.00
CA ILE A 380 15.12 23.37 21.86
C ILE A 380 15.70 22.05 22.37
N GLY A 381 17.01 22.04 22.60
CA GLY A 381 17.70 20.96 23.30
C GLY A 381 18.39 19.98 22.36
N LYS A 382 19.38 19.29 22.91
CA LYS A 382 20.12 18.21 22.27
C LYS A 382 20.52 17.20 23.33
N MET A 383 20.55 15.93 22.95
CA MET A 383 21.21 14.88 23.73
C MET A 383 22.48 14.47 22.98
N THR A 384 23.58 14.35 23.71
CA THR A 384 24.83 13.80 23.18
C THR A 384 24.83 12.29 23.42
N PHE A 385 25.17 11.53 22.39
CA PHE A 385 25.27 10.08 22.45
C PHE A 385 26.73 9.68 22.35
N ARG A 386 27.13 8.66 23.12
CA ARG A 386 28.42 8.00 22.91
C ARG A 386 28.39 7.27 21.56
N SER A 387 29.54 7.17 20.89
CA SER A 387 29.68 6.39 19.66
C SER A 387 29.19 4.94 19.89
N GLY A 388 28.43 4.39 18.93
CA GLY A 388 27.85 3.05 19.02
C GLY A 388 26.63 2.91 19.94
N ASN A 389 26.09 3.99 20.51
CA ASN A 389 24.87 3.91 21.30
C ASN A 389 23.69 3.48 20.41
N PRO A 390 22.93 2.41 20.75
CA PRO A 390 21.80 1.94 19.94
C PRO A 390 20.63 2.93 19.86
N ARG A 391 20.66 4.02 20.64
CA ARG A 391 19.69 5.13 20.63
C ARG A 391 20.19 6.37 19.90
N ALA A 392 21.42 6.36 19.39
CA ALA A 392 21.95 7.48 18.63
C ALA A 392 21.04 7.74 17.43
N PRO A 393 20.68 9.01 17.16
CA PRO A 393 19.83 9.36 16.03
C PRO A 393 20.56 9.09 14.72
N THR A 394 19.84 8.58 13.74
CA THR A 394 20.26 8.39 12.36
C THR A 394 19.22 9.01 11.43
N GLU A 395 19.39 8.80 10.13
CA GLU A 395 18.40 9.15 9.11
C GLU A 395 17.00 8.57 9.39
N ARG A 396 16.92 7.46 10.16
CA ARG A 396 15.65 6.86 10.59
C ARG A 396 14.83 7.81 11.45
N LEU A 397 15.45 8.56 12.35
CA LEU A 397 14.77 9.59 13.13
C LEU A 397 14.21 10.70 12.25
N LEU A 398 15.00 11.20 11.29
CA LEU A 398 14.57 12.25 10.36
C LEU A 398 13.33 11.82 9.57
N ASN A 399 13.35 10.60 9.03
CA ASN A 399 12.20 10.00 8.34
C ASN A 399 10.98 9.84 9.27
N ALA A 400 11.19 9.37 10.50
CA ALA A 400 10.11 9.19 11.47
C ALA A 400 9.47 10.51 11.91
N ILE A 401 10.25 11.60 12.04
CA ILE A 401 9.73 12.94 12.31
C ILE A 401 8.79 13.37 11.19
N VAL A 402 9.26 13.31 9.94
CA VAL A 402 8.46 13.71 8.77
C VAL A 402 7.16 12.90 8.69
N GLU A 403 7.24 11.57 8.86
CA GLU A 403 6.08 10.68 8.78
C GLU A 403 5.07 10.94 9.92
N ALA A 404 5.57 11.08 11.15
CA ALA A 404 4.74 11.29 12.33
C ALA A 404 4.03 12.65 12.26
N PHE A 405 4.79 13.74 12.11
CA PHE A 405 4.23 15.09 12.09
C PHE A 405 3.46 15.39 10.80
N GLY A 406 3.88 14.84 9.65
CA GLY A 406 3.14 14.91 8.40
C GLY A 406 1.76 14.27 8.51
N SER A 407 1.66 13.08 9.14
CA SER A 407 0.37 12.43 9.35
C SER A 407 -0.57 13.16 10.31
N MET A 408 -0.02 13.94 11.24
CA MET A 408 -0.77 14.85 12.11
C MET A 408 -1.04 16.22 11.47
N MET A 409 -0.61 16.42 10.22
CA MET A 409 -0.70 17.66 9.46
C MET A 409 0.06 18.86 10.07
N ARG A 410 1.17 18.61 10.77
CA ARG A 410 2.03 19.62 11.41
C ARG A 410 3.32 19.84 10.61
N ILE A 411 3.16 20.27 9.36
CA ILE A 411 4.26 20.35 8.38
C ILE A 411 5.33 21.37 8.78
N ARG A 412 4.94 22.56 9.28
CA ARG A 412 5.91 23.56 9.77
C ARG A 412 6.79 23.00 10.88
N LEU A 413 6.18 22.39 11.89
CA LEU A 413 6.91 21.75 13.00
C LEU A 413 7.79 20.59 12.51
N ALA A 414 7.32 19.81 11.54
CA ALA A 414 8.12 18.75 10.92
C ALA A 414 9.40 19.32 10.27
N SER A 415 9.27 20.41 9.51
CA SER A 415 10.40 21.09 8.86
C SER A 415 11.39 21.67 9.88
N GLN A 416 10.88 22.34 10.92
CA GLN A 416 11.73 22.90 11.99
C GLN A 416 12.48 21.80 12.76
N LEU A 417 11.80 20.71 13.12
CA LEU A 417 12.44 19.57 13.79
C LEU A 417 13.47 18.89 12.90
N LEU A 418 13.16 18.74 11.61
CA LEU A 418 14.06 18.13 10.63
C LEU A 418 15.38 18.92 10.54
N ILE A 419 15.28 20.23 10.34
CA ILE A 419 16.45 21.13 10.26
C ILE A 419 17.21 21.13 11.59
N HIS A 420 16.53 21.25 12.73
CA HIS A 420 17.15 21.26 14.06
C HIS A 420 17.90 19.95 14.36
N VAL A 421 17.30 18.79 14.07
CA VAL A 421 17.96 17.50 14.32
C VAL A 421 19.13 17.30 13.38
N SER A 422 18.99 17.65 12.10
CA SER A 422 20.09 17.59 11.13
C SER A 422 21.27 18.45 11.57
N SER A 423 21.03 19.70 11.98
CA SER A 423 22.09 20.62 12.38
C SER A 423 22.72 20.28 13.74
N THR A 424 21.93 19.76 14.69
CA THR A 424 22.44 19.46 16.05
C THR A 424 23.13 18.11 16.17
N GLN A 425 22.81 17.16 15.29
CA GLN A 425 23.38 15.81 15.29
C GLN A 425 24.32 15.58 14.09
N GLU A 426 24.50 16.59 13.23
CA GLU A 426 25.34 16.53 12.03
C GLU A 426 24.95 15.39 11.07
N ILE A 427 23.65 15.12 10.97
CA ILE A 427 23.10 14.08 10.08
C ILE A 427 22.60 14.76 8.80
N PRO A 428 23.13 14.42 7.61
CA PRO A 428 22.61 14.96 6.36
C PRO A 428 21.16 14.50 6.16
N ILE A 429 20.30 15.38 5.65
CA ILE A 429 18.91 15.03 5.39
C ILE A 429 18.85 14.25 4.06
N PRO A 430 18.41 12.99 4.06
CA PRO A 430 18.34 12.18 2.83
C PRO A 430 17.32 12.72 1.84
N ARG A 431 17.55 12.41 0.55
CA ARG A 431 16.61 12.68 -0.55
C ARG A 431 15.19 12.18 -0.25
N GLU A 432 15.09 10.95 0.27
CA GLU A 432 13.81 10.31 0.58
C GLU A 432 13.02 11.10 1.64
N THR A 433 13.72 11.63 2.65
CA THR A 433 13.11 12.42 3.73
C THR A 433 12.56 13.75 3.22
N TRP A 434 13.32 14.47 2.38
CA TRP A 434 12.86 15.69 1.74
C TRP A 434 11.66 15.45 0.83
N CYS A 435 11.73 14.43 -0.02
CA CYS A 435 10.62 14.06 -0.89
C CYS A 435 9.38 13.64 -0.08
N ASN A 436 9.56 12.95 1.05
CA ASN A 436 8.47 12.59 1.94
C ASN A 436 7.83 13.82 2.60
N LEU A 437 8.64 14.79 3.05
CA LEU A 437 8.14 16.04 3.65
C LEU A 437 7.33 16.84 2.64
N PHE A 438 7.85 17.01 1.42
CA PHE A 438 7.16 17.67 0.33
C PHE A 438 5.82 16.97 -0.02
N ASN A 439 5.84 15.65 -0.16
CA ASN A 439 4.63 14.88 -0.47
C ASN A 439 3.58 14.96 0.66
N TRP A 440 4.01 14.96 1.93
CA TRP A 440 3.11 15.22 3.07
C TRP A 440 2.55 16.64 3.05
N ALA A 441 3.37 17.65 2.72
CA ALA A 441 2.92 19.03 2.58
C ALA A 441 1.82 19.15 1.52
N TYR A 442 2.03 18.55 0.35
CA TYR A 442 1.02 18.50 -0.71
C TYR A 442 -0.29 17.83 -0.26
N VAL A 443 -0.20 16.63 0.34
CA VAL A 443 -1.38 15.90 0.83
C VAL A 443 -2.12 16.71 1.89
N CYS A 444 -1.41 17.38 2.79
CA CYS A 444 -2.02 18.21 3.82
C CYS A 444 -2.66 19.48 3.24
N GLY A 445 -2.05 20.12 2.24
CA GLY A 445 -2.56 21.32 1.57
C GLY A 445 -3.79 21.09 0.69
N ALA A 446 -4.14 19.84 0.38
CA ALA A 446 -5.31 19.53 -0.43
C ALA A 446 -6.62 20.08 0.18
N LYS A 447 -7.44 20.76 -0.64
CA LYS A 447 -8.69 21.42 -0.22
C LYS A 447 -9.63 20.51 0.58
N SER A 448 -9.76 19.25 0.20
CA SER A 448 -10.63 18.28 0.89
C SER A 448 -10.20 18.05 2.34
N ASN A 449 -8.90 18.08 2.60
CA ASN A 449 -8.33 17.82 3.93
C ASN A 449 -8.34 19.09 4.79
N GLN A 450 -8.23 20.26 4.16
CA GLN A 450 -8.32 21.56 4.83
C GLN A 450 -9.76 21.90 5.27
N ARG A 451 -10.78 21.60 4.46
CA ARG A 451 -12.19 21.98 4.74
C ARG A 451 -12.72 21.43 6.06
N GLY A 452 -12.40 20.18 6.39
CA GLY A 452 -12.90 19.53 7.62
C GLY A 452 -12.38 20.19 8.91
N ARG A 453 -11.32 21.00 8.83
CA ARG A 453 -10.69 21.63 10.00
C ARG A 453 -11.55 22.73 10.60
N ARG A 454 -12.43 23.36 9.81
CA ARG A 454 -13.34 24.41 10.28
C ARG A 454 -14.30 23.94 11.37
N PHE A 455 -14.44 22.62 11.54
CA PHE A 455 -15.28 21.99 12.56
C PHE A 455 -14.52 21.67 13.87
N MET A 456 -13.24 22.00 13.96
CA MET A 456 -12.41 21.78 15.15
C MET A 456 -12.26 23.07 15.96
N ASN A 457 -12.39 23.01 17.28
CA ASN A 457 -12.29 24.20 18.15
C ASN A 457 -10.84 24.64 18.43
N SER A 458 -9.88 23.70 18.43
CA SER A 458 -8.53 23.92 18.95
C SER A 458 -7.41 23.50 18.00
N PHE A 459 -7.66 23.56 16.69
CA PHE A 459 -6.61 23.23 15.73
C PHE A 459 -5.69 24.44 15.52
N PRO A 460 -4.36 24.32 15.75
CA PRO A 460 -3.47 25.48 15.67
C PRO A 460 -3.46 26.09 14.27
N HIS A 461 -3.55 27.42 14.17
CA HIS A 461 -3.43 28.16 12.91
C HIS A 461 -2.11 27.83 12.19
N SER A 462 -1.03 27.59 12.95
CA SER A 462 0.29 27.15 12.47
C SER A 462 0.29 25.80 11.72
N SER A 463 -0.79 25.03 11.82
CA SER A 463 -0.95 23.74 11.11
C SER A 463 -1.64 23.89 9.74
N GLY A 464 -1.99 25.12 9.34
CA GLY A 464 -2.40 25.48 7.98
C GLY A 464 -1.27 25.18 6.98
N VAL A 465 -1.61 24.53 5.86
CA VAL A 465 -0.66 24.30 4.76
C VAL A 465 -1.22 24.98 3.54
N ASP A 466 -0.54 26.05 3.12
CA ASP A 466 -0.86 26.83 1.94
C ASP A 466 0.05 26.45 0.76
N PRO A 467 -0.33 26.81 -0.48
CA PRO A 467 0.52 26.56 -1.65
C PRO A 467 1.89 27.26 -1.59
N ALA A 468 1.99 28.36 -0.84
CA ALA A 468 3.24 29.08 -0.65
C ALA A 468 4.26 28.23 0.13
N MET A 469 3.86 27.65 1.28
CA MET A 469 4.70 26.73 2.05
C MET A 469 5.15 25.52 1.25
N ILE A 470 4.28 24.96 0.39
CA ILE A 470 4.66 23.84 -0.46
C ILE A 470 5.77 24.26 -1.45
N THR A 471 5.69 25.48 -1.97
CA THR A 471 6.71 26.04 -2.87
C THR A 471 8.01 26.33 -2.10
N GLU A 472 7.92 26.89 -0.90
CA GLU A 472 9.08 27.13 -0.03
C GLU A 472 9.84 25.85 0.30
N ILE A 473 9.14 24.76 0.64
CA ILE A 473 9.76 23.46 0.90
C ILE A 473 10.46 22.94 -0.36
N TRP A 474 9.82 23.07 -1.52
CA TRP A 474 10.41 22.70 -2.81
C TRP A 474 11.70 23.48 -3.10
N ASP A 475 11.63 24.80 -2.97
CA ASP A 475 12.76 25.70 -3.23
C ASP A 475 13.90 25.41 -2.24
N THR A 476 13.58 25.15 -0.97
CA THR A 476 14.56 24.79 0.06
C THR A 476 15.26 23.47 -0.28
N MET A 477 14.52 22.42 -0.67
CA MET A 477 15.14 21.12 -0.98
C MET A 477 15.96 21.14 -2.27
N THR A 478 15.55 21.93 -3.28
CA THR A 478 16.21 21.98 -4.60
C THR A 478 17.35 22.99 -4.67
N SER A 479 17.34 24.02 -3.83
CA SER A 479 18.39 25.04 -3.78
C SER A 479 19.58 24.61 -2.91
N LYS A 480 20.69 25.36 -3.02
CA LYS A 480 21.80 25.26 -2.07
C LYS A 480 21.28 25.59 -0.65
N PRO A 481 21.67 24.84 0.39
CA PRO A 481 22.79 23.88 0.42
C PRO A 481 22.44 22.44 0.03
N TYR A 482 21.17 22.07 -0.11
CA TYR A 482 20.76 20.67 -0.19
C TYR A 482 20.80 20.07 -1.61
N ASN A 483 20.44 20.84 -2.64
CA ASN A 483 20.48 20.43 -4.06
C ASN A 483 19.89 19.03 -4.35
N ILE A 484 18.75 18.70 -3.73
CA ILE A 484 18.13 17.38 -3.84
C ILE A 484 17.39 17.26 -5.17
N GLU A 485 17.70 16.19 -5.92
CA GLU A 485 16.90 15.81 -7.10
C GLU A 485 15.54 15.23 -6.65
N PRO A 486 14.39 15.82 -7.03
CA PRO A 486 13.09 15.32 -6.65
C PRO A 486 12.78 13.94 -7.26
N THR A 487 11.81 13.21 -6.67
CA THR A 487 11.26 11.99 -7.26
C THR A 487 10.16 12.30 -8.29
N PHE A 488 9.80 11.35 -9.15
CA PHE A 488 8.67 11.50 -10.09
C PHE A 488 7.38 11.93 -9.37
N GLU A 489 7.05 11.29 -8.25
CA GLU A 489 5.88 11.65 -7.42
C GLU A 489 5.95 13.09 -6.91
N SER A 490 7.13 13.56 -6.51
CA SER A 490 7.35 14.93 -6.06
C SER A 490 7.15 15.92 -7.23
N TYR A 491 7.68 15.64 -8.42
CA TYR A 491 7.45 16.46 -9.61
C TYR A 491 5.97 16.54 -9.98
N ILE A 492 5.26 15.40 -9.99
CA ILE A 492 3.83 15.34 -10.29
C ILE A 492 3.02 16.17 -9.29
N ASN A 493 3.35 16.09 -7.99
CA ASN A 493 2.69 16.92 -6.98
C ASN A 493 2.99 18.41 -7.15
N TYR A 494 4.22 18.77 -7.53
CA TYR A 494 4.62 20.16 -7.80
C TYR A 494 3.93 20.74 -9.04
N ILE A 495 3.82 19.97 -10.13
CA ILE A 495 3.04 20.33 -11.33
C ILE A 495 1.59 20.66 -10.93
N LYS A 496 0.97 19.81 -10.10
CA LYS A 496 -0.40 20.04 -9.60
C LYS A 496 -0.52 21.33 -8.77
N VAL A 497 0.52 21.70 -8.01
CA VAL A 497 0.57 22.96 -7.27
C VAL A 497 0.65 24.16 -8.24
N HIS A 498 1.47 24.10 -9.29
CA HIS A 498 1.55 25.15 -10.30
C HIS A 498 0.23 25.33 -11.06
N ILE A 499 -0.42 24.24 -11.46
CA ILE A 499 -1.76 24.25 -12.06
C ILE A 499 -2.75 24.94 -11.13
N PHE A 500 -2.72 24.58 -9.84
CA PHE A 500 -3.60 25.17 -8.83
C PHE A 500 -3.36 26.69 -8.65
N ARG A 501 -2.11 27.14 -8.74
CA ARG A 501 -1.72 28.55 -8.70
C ARG A 501 -1.91 29.28 -10.04
N HIS A 502 -2.43 28.60 -11.06
CA HIS A 502 -2.60 29.13 -12.43
C HIS A 502 -1.29 29.53 -13.13
N LYS A 503 -0.16 28.95 -12.72
CA LYS A 503 1.15 29.08 -13.38
C LYS A 503 1.27 28.02 -14.48
N PHE A 504 0.53 28.23 -15.56
CA PHE A 504 0.36 27.23 -16.60
C PHE A 504 1.62 26.97 -17.45
N SER A 505 2.42 28.00 -17.73
CA SER A 505 3.71 27.86 -18.44
C SER A 505 4.64 26.92 -17.68
N ASP A 506 4.91 27.25 -16.42
CA ASP A 506 5.84 26.52 -15.56
C ASP A 506 5.38 25.06 -15.38
N ALA A 507 4.07 24.83 -15.26
CA ALA A 507 3.50 23.49 -15.21
C ALA A 507 3.76 22.68 -16.49
N LEU A 508 3.62 23.29 -17.67
CA LEU A 508 3.85 22.61 -18.94
C LEU A 508 5.33 22.30 -19.15
N ASP A 509 6.22 23.22 -18.79
CA ASP A 509 7.67 23.02 -18.91
C ASP A 509 8.12 21.87 -18.01
N LEU A 510 7.62 21.80 -16.76
CA LEU A 510 7.86 20.65 -15.87
C LEU A 510 7.32 19.32 -16.43
N ILE A 511 6.17 19.34 -17.11
CA ILE A 511 5.62 18.14 -17.76
C ILE A 511 6.55 17.67 -18.89
N ARG A 512 7.02 18.60 -19.75
CA ARG A 512 7.93 18.31 -20.86
C ARG A 512 9.27 17.77 -20.37
N ASP A 513 9.89 18.49 -19.45
CA ASP A 513 11.30 18.27 -19.09
C ASP A 513 11.50 17.07 -18.18
N HIS A 514 10.54 16.81 -17.29
CA HIS A 514 10.66 15.77 -16.26
C HIS A 514 9.67 14.63 -16.42
N ALA A 515 8.37 14.92 -16.49
CA ALA A 515 7.35 13.86 -16.44
C ALA A 515 7.37 12.98 -17.70
N ILE A 516 7.40 13.60 -18.89
CA ILE A 516 7.48 12.88 -20.16
C ILE A 516 8.83 12.18 -20.31
N ARG A 517 9.94 12.83 -19.93
CA ARG A 517 11.27 12.20 -19.96
C ARG A 517 11.32 10.93 -19.11
N HIS A 518 10.71 10.94 -17.93
CA HIS A 518 10.62 9.75 -17.08
C HIS A 518 9.79 8.64 -17.75
N TYR A 519 8.61 8.98 -18.30
CA TYR A 519 7.78 8.02 -19.04
C TYR A 519 8.52 7.40 -20.23
N ARG A 520 9.24 8.19 -21.03
CA ARG A 520 10.05 7.70 -22.16
C ARG A 520 11.19 6.79 -21.72
N SER A 521 11.76 7.01 -20.53
CA SER A 521 12.76 6.10 -19.96
C SER A 521 12.16 4.73 -19.64
N LEU A 522 10.96 4.70 -19.05
CA LEU A 522 10.24 3.46 -18.75
C LEU A 522 9.80 2.73 -20.02
N GLU A 523 9.39 3.48 -21.05
CA GLU A 523 9.04 2.93 -22.35
C GLU A 523 10.22 2.20 -23.01
N LYS A 524 11.41 2.81 -23.01
CA LYS A 524 12.64 2.16 -23.53
C LYS A 524 13.00 0.91 -22.74
N GLU A 525 12.88 0.96 -21.42
CA GLU A 525 13.16 -0.22 -20.58
C GLU A 525 12.15 -1.33 -20.83
N HIS A 526 10.86 -1.00 -20.96
CA HIS A 526 9.82 -1.95 -21.30
C HIS A 526 10.10 -2.64 -22.64
N GLN A 527 10.42 -1.88 -23.69
CA GLN A 527 10.78 -2.41 -25.00
C GLN A 527 11.96 -3.38 -24.93
N ARG A 528 12.99 -3.03 -24.14
CA ARG A 528 14.14 -3.91 -23.91
C ARG A 528 13.74 -5.23 -23.25
N VAL A 529 12.92 -5.19 -22.20
CA VAL A 529 12.46 -6.41 -21.50
C VAL A 529 11.61 -7.28 -22.42
N VAL A 530 10.68 -6.70 -23.18
CA VAL A 530 9.87 -7.44 -24.15
C VAL A 530 10.77 -8.11 -25.20
N PHE A 531 11.77 -7.40 -25.70
CA PHE A 531 12.73 -7.94 -26.67
C PHE A 531 13.55 -9.11 -26.08
N GLU A 532 14.06 -8.97 -24.86
CA GLU A 532 14.78 -10.03 -24.14
C GLU A 532 13.90 -11.29 -23.96
N GLU A 533 12.64 -11.13 -23.59
CA GLU A 533 11.68 -12.24 -23.42
C GLU A 533 11.36 -12.97 -24.72
N VAL A 534 11.18 -12.21 -25.82
CA VAL A 534 10.93 -12.77 -27.15
C VAL A 534 12.13 -13.60 -27.60
N LEU A 535 13.36 -13.13 -27.37
CA LEU A 535 14.58 -13.89 -27.66
C LEU A 535 14.73 -15.15 -26.82
N GLN A 536 14.20 -15.15 -25.59
CA GLN A 536 14.21 -16.30 -24.68
C GLN A 536 13.03 -17.26 -24.89
N GLU A 537 12.13 -16.95 -25.83
CA GLU A 537 10.93 -17.74 -26.14
C GLU A 537 10.05 -18.02 -24.91
N VAL A 538 9.95 -17.05 -23.99
CA VAL A 538 9.19 -17.23 -22.75
C VAL A 538 7.69 -17.29 -23.06
N SER A 539 7.02 -18.31 -22.50
CA SER A 539 5.58 -18.51 -22.69
C SER A 539 4.70 -17.57 -21.87
N GLU A 540 5.23 -17.01 -20.77
CA GLU A 540 4.52 -16.12 -19.85
C GLU A 540 5.35 -14.85 -19.59
N PRO A 541 4.70 -13.71 -19.33
CA PRO A 541 5.42 -12.46 -19.09
C PRO A 541 6.17 -12.58 -17.76
N SER A 542 7.45 -12.18 -17.74
CA SER A 542 8.25 -12.23 -16.53
C SER A 542 7.71 -11.27 -15.48
N HIS A 543 7.98 -11.56 -14.21
CA HIS A 543 7.66 -10.64 -13.11
C HIS A 543 8.21 -9.22 -13.35
N ARG A 544 9.43 -9.14 -13.91
CA ARG A 544 10.11 -7.89 -14.27
C ARG A 544 9.30 -7.09 -15.31
N ARG A 545 8.78 -7.75 -16.35
CA ARG A 545 7.95 -7.10 -17.36
C ARG A 545 6.69 -6.47 -16.75
N ILE A 546 5.96 -7.24 -15.95
CA ILE A 546 4.72 -6.76 -15.32
C ILE A 546 5.02 -5.54 -14.41
N ALA A 547 6.16 -5.55 -13.71
CA ALA A 547 6.56 -4.44 -12.84
C ALA A 547 6.81 -3.14 -13.63
N ILE A 548 7.59 -3.23 -14.71
CA ILE A 548 7.87 -2.07 -15.58
C ILE A 548 6.60 -1.58 -16.29
N GLU A 549 5.75 -2.50 -16.77
CA GLU A 549 4.44 -2.14 -17.34
C GLU A 549 3.61 -1.34 -16.34
N THR A 550 3.55 -1.78 -15.09
CA THR A 550 2.78 -1.10 -14.06
C THR A 550 3.34 0.28 -13.75
N GLN A 551 4.66 0.44 -13.70
CA GLN A 551 5.31 1.75 -13.55
C GLN A 551 5.01 2.69 -14.74
N LYS A 552 5.08 2.15 -15.97
CA LYS A 552 4.77 2.89 -17.19
C LYS A 552 3.32 3.38 -17.21
N GLU A 553 2.37 2.51 -16.88
CA GLU A 553 0.94 2.85 -16.77
C GLU A 553 0.68 3.88 -15.67
N HIS A 554 1.34 3.74 -14.52
CA HIS A 554 1.26 4.71 -13.43
C HIS A 554 1.71 6.10 -13.89
N ALA A 555 2.88 6.17 -14.53
CA ALA A 555 3.43 7.42 -15.03
C ALA A 555 2.52 8.08 -16.07
N TRP A 556 2.02 7.31 -17.04
CA TRP A 556 1.06 7.79 -18.04
C TRP A 556 -0.20 8.37 -17.38
N TYR A 557 -0.80 7.65 -16.43
CA TYR A 557 -2.00 8.10 -15.75
C TYR A 557 -1.78 9.37 -14.92
N GLN A 558 -0.64 9.49 -14.24
CA GLN A 558 -0.32 10.72 -13.48
C GLN A 558 -0.16 11.93 -14.41
N ILE A 559 0.49 11.78 -15.56
CA ILE A 559 0.62 12.84 -16.58
C ILE A 559 -0.76 13.21 -17.13
N SER A 560 -1.55 12.22 -17.54
CA SER A 560 -2.92 12.41 -18.04
C SER A 560 -3.78 13.18 -17.04
N LYS A 561 -3.73 12.80 -15.77
CA LYS A 561 -4.46 13.46 -14.69
C LYS A 561 -4.00 14.90 -14.46
N CYS A 562 -2.70 15.20 -14.60
CA CYS A 562 -2.20 16.58 -14.55
C CYS A 562 -2.78 17.40 -15.70
N LEU A 563 -2.83 16.86 -16.91
CA LEU A 563 -3.40 17.54 -18.08
C LEU A 563 -4.91 17.76 -17.96
N ASP A 564 -5.66 16.78 -17.45
CA ASP A 564 -7.09 16.95 -17.17
C ASP A 564 -7.34 18.05 -16.12
N GLN A 565 -6.54 18.07 -15.05
CA GLN A 565 -6.59 19.13 -14.03
C GLN A 565 -6.20 20.50 -14.60
N PHE A 566 -5.25 20.53 -15.52
CA PHE A 566 -4.85 21.73 -16.24
C PHE A 566 -6.01 22.28 -17.07
N LEU A 567 -6.68 21.43 -17.87
CA LEU A 567 -7.83 21.83 -18.68
C LEU A 567 -9.01 22.31 -17.83
N ASP A 568 -9.29 21.63 -16.72
CA ASP A 568 -10.34 22.02 -15.77
C ASP A 568 -10.02 23.38 -15.10
N ALA A 569 -8.77 23.58 -14.67
CA ALA A 569 -8.32 24.84 -14.09
C ALA A 569 -8.37 26.01 -15.10
N ALA A 570 -7.95 25.77 -16.35
CA ALA A 570 -8.03 26.73 -17.44
C ALA A 570 -9.49 27.08 -17.78
N THR A 571 -10.36 26.07 -17.84
CA THR A 571 -11.80 26.20 -18.09
C THR A 571 -12.52 27.00 -17.00
N LYS A 572 -12.12 26.87 -15.73
CA LYS A 572 -12.73 27.64 -14.64
C LYS A 572 -12.32 29.12 -14.66
N ASN A 573 -11.14 29.45 -15.19
CA ASN A 573 -10.63 30.82 -15.22
C ASN A 573 -11.33 31.69 -16.29
N SER A 574 -12.14 32.65 -15.85
CA SER A 574 -12.92 33.53 -16.74
C SER A 574 -12.05 34.37 -17.69
N ARG A 575 -10.91 34.90 -17.21
CA ARG A 575 -10.01 35.75 -18.02
C ARG A 575 -9.38 34.94 -19.16
N LYS A 576 -8.93 33.72 -18.87
CA LYS A 576 -8.32 32.83 -19.87
C LYS A 576 -9.35 32.27 -20.84
N ARG A 577 -10.59 32.02 -20.41
CA ARG A 577 -11.70 31.64 -21.29
C ARG A 577 -12.00 32.67 -22.37
N LYS A 578 -12.03 33.95 -22.00
CA LYS A 578 -12.34 35.06 -22.93
C LYS A 578 -11.18 35.45 -23.85
N GLY A 579 -9.96 35.04 -23.53
CA GLY A 579 -8.76 35.37 -24.30
C GLY A 579 -8.37 34.30 -25.33
N LYS A 580 -7.34 34.64 -26.12
CA LYS A 580 -6.71 33.75 -27.13
C LYS A 580 -6.16 32.44 -26.56
N PHE A 581 -6.02 32.34 -25.24
CA PHE A 581 -5.52 31.13 -24.58
C PHE A 581 -6.45 29.92 -24.83
N SER A 582 -7.77 30.11 -24.75
CA SER A 582 -8.71 29.00 -24.94
C SER A 582 -8.89 28.58 -26.40
N THR A 583 -8.70 29.50 -27.34
CA THR A 583 -8.90 29.27 -28.78
C THR A 583 -7.63 28.86 -29.52
N THR A 584 -6.44 29.25 -29.03
CA THR A 584 -5.17 29.00 -29.70
C THR A 584 -4.26 28.11 -28.86
N ALA A 585 -3.96 28.50 -27.62
CA ALA A 585 -3.00 27.76 -26.80
C ALA A 585 -3.50 26.37 -26.40
N LEU A 586 -4.77 26.23 -25.99
CA LEU A 586 -5.33 24.94 -25.59
C LEU A 586 -5.31 23.90 -26.74
N PRO A 587 -5.76 24.22 -27.97
CA PRO A 587 -5.60 23.29 -29.10
C PRO A 587 -4.15 22.86 -29.37
N HIS A 588 -3.18 23.79 -29.30
CA HIS A 588 -1.77 23.44 -29.47
C HIS A 588 -1.26 22.50 -28.38
N ILE A 589 -1.62 22.77 -27.12
CA ILE A 589 -1.30 21.89 -25.99
C ILE A 589 -1.93 20.50 -26.18
N ILE A 590 -3.19 20.45 -26.63
CA ILE A 590 -3.87 19.18 -26.91
C ILE A 590 -3.17 18.40 -28.02
N ALA A 591 -2.71 19.08 -29.07
CA ALA A 591 -1.95 18.46 -30.15
C ALA A 591 -0.59 17.94 -29.66
N GLU A 592 0.14 18.75 -28.89
CA GLU A 592 1.46 18.43 -28.34
C GLU A 592 1.41 17.22 -27.40
N PHE A 593 0.49 17.21 -26.44
CA PHE A 593 0.38 16.15 -25.43
C PHE A 593 -0.68 15.11 -25.78
N SER A 594 -0.96 14.94 -27.08
CA SER A 594 -2.02 14.07 -27.57
C SER A 594 -1.92 12.65 -27.00
N GLU A 595 -0.75 12.05 -26.86
CA GLU A 595 -0.59 10.69 -26.30
C GLU A 595 -1.19 10.50 -24.88
N PHE A 596 -1.25 11.56 -24.08
CA PHE A 596 -1.66 11.47 -22.67
C PHE A 596 -3.14 11.81 -22.43
N PHE A 597 -3.87 12.26 -23.45
CA PHE A 597 -5.29 12.53 -23.32
C PHE A 597 -6.16 11.28 -23.52
N HIS A 598 -7.38 11.32 -22.99
CA HIS A 598 -8.38 10.28 -23.23
C HIS A 598 -9.12 10.51 -24.57
N ASP A 599 -9.95 9.56 -24.99
CA ASP A 599 -10.73 9.60 -26.25
C ASP A 599 -11.67 10.81 -26.36
N GLN A 600 -12.10 11.33 -25.21
CA GLN A 600 -12.97 12.50 -25.13
C GLN A 600 -12.29 13.58 -24.31
N ILE A 601 -11.97 14.69 -24.98
CA ILE A 601 -11.39 15.87 -24.35
C ILE A 601 -12.47 16.95 -24.31
N GLN A 602 -12.69 17.53 -23.14
CA GLN A 602 -13.66 18.60 -22.96
C GLN A 602 -13.01 19.81 -22.29
N TYR A 603 -13.19 20.98 -22.89
CA TYR A 603 -12.80 22.27 -22.30
C TYR A 603 -13.80 23.37 -22.68
N ARG A 604 -13.75 24.51 -21.98
CA ARG A 604 -14.68 25.62 -22.20
C ARG A 604 -13.98 26.83 -22.81
N THR A 605 -14.59 27.42 -23.82
CA THR A 605 -14.22 28.71 -24.42
C THR A 605 -15.21 29.81 -24.01
N ALA A 606 -15.02 31.02 -24.52
CA ALA A 606 -16.00 32.11 -24.36
C ALA A 606 -17.37 31.75 -24.97
N GLN A 607 -17.37 31.01 -26.07
CA GLN A 607 -18.56 30.72 -26.88
C GLN A 607 -19.32 29.46 -26.42
N GLY A 608 -18.67 28.56 -25.66
CA GLY A 608 -19.33 27.34 -25.22
C GLY A 608 -18.36 26.27 -24.75
N TYR A 609 -18.81 25.01 -24.79
CA TYR A 609 -17.96 23.85 -24.54
C TYR A 609 -17.47 23.27 -25.87
N VAL A 610 -16.17 23.00 -25.95
CA VAL A 610 -15.58 22.24 -27.04
C VAL A 610 -15.41 20.81 -26.54
N ARG A 611 -15.96 19.86 -27.30
CA ARG A 611 -15.79 18.42 -27.06
C ARG A 611 -15.12 17.81 -28.27
N LEU A 612 -13.88 17.36 -28.10
CA LEU A 612 -13.12 16.66 -29.12
C LEU A 612 -13.27 15.16 -28.87
N LYS A 613 -13.76 14.45 -29.89
CA LYS A 613 -13.72 12.98 -29.93
C LYS A 613 -12.56 12.58 -30.83
N ARG A 614 -11.77 11.62 -30.38
CA ARG A 614 -10.63 11.10 -31.14
C ARG A 614 -10.61 9.57 -31.08
N SER A 615 -10.11 8.94 -32.13
CA SER A 615 -9.71 7.53 -32.08
C SER A 615 -8.33 7.47 -31.44
N VAL A 616 -8.24 6.88 -30.24
CA VAL A 616 -6.96 6.59 -29.59
C VAL A 616 -6.63 5.15 -29.88
N ASP A 617 -5.59 4.93 -30.68
CA ASP A 617 -4.99 3.62 -30.84
C ASP A 617 -3.67 3.59 -30.06
N PRO A 618 -3.51 2.69 -29.07
CA PRO A 618 -4.45 1.67 -28.62
C PRO A 618 -5.54 2.19 -27.65
N GLN A 619 -6.77 1.69 -27.78
CA GLN A 619 -7.85 1.99 -26.85
C GLN A 619 -7.52 1.43 -25.46
N ARG A 620 -7.38 2.30 -24.45
CA ARG A 620 -6.96 1.89 -23.10
C ARG A 620 -8.08 1.31 -22.23
N PHE A 621 -9.33 1.71 -22.46
CA PHE A 621 -10.47 1.19 -21.70
C PHE A 621 -11.76 1.20 -22.53
N THR A 622 -12.69 0.35 -22.12
CA THR A 622 -14.06 0.29 -22.65
C THR A 622 -15.05 0.69 -21.58
N TRP A 623 -16.22 1.17 -22.00
CA TRP A 623 -17.32 1.48 -21.09
C TRP A 623 -18.27 0.28 -21.01
N GLU A 624 -18.52 -0.20 -19.81
CA GLU A 624 -19.52 -1.22 -19.53
C GLU A 624 -20.56 -0.65 -18.57
N GLN A 625 -21.83 -0.85 -18.91
CA GLN A 625 -22.95 -0.53 -18.03
C GLN A 625 -23.24 -1.74 -17.15
N TYR A 626 -23.32 -1.54 -15.85
CA TYR A 626 -23.58 -2.62 -14.90
C TYR A 626 -24.33 -2.08 -13.69
N VAL A 627 -25.10 -2.96 -13.05
CA VAL A 627 -25.76 -2.67 -11.78
C VAL A 627 -24.84 -3.13 -10.67
N ARG A 628 -24.54 -2.23 -9.73
CA ARG A 628 -23.81 -2.59 -8.51
C ARG A 628 -24.62 -2.27 -7.27
N THR A 629 -24.38 -3.05 -6.24
CA THR A 629 -24.93 -2.82 -4.91
C THR A 629 -23.95 -1.98 -4.10
N THR A 630 -24.44 -0.94 -3.41
CA THR A 630 -23.60 -0.11 -2.53
C THR A 630 -23.22 -0.87 -1.27
N LEU A 631 -22.03 -0.60 -0.74
CA LEU A 631 -21.60 -1.18 0.53
C LEU A 631 -22.40 -0.58 1.70
N PRO A 632 -22.74 -1.38 2.73
CA PRO A 632 -23.52 -0.92 3.87
C PRO A 632 -22.80 0.20 4.61
N GLN A 633 -23.56 1.24 4.97
CA GLN A 633 -23.05 2.44 5.62
C GLN A 633 -24.06 2.97 6.64
N PHE A 634 -23.57 3.22 7.86
CA PHE A 634 -24.33 3.93 8.88
C PHE A 634 -24.27 5.44 8.64
N LYS A 635 -25.43 6.10 8.74
CA LYS A 635 -25.57 7.55 8.86
C LYS A 635 -25.14 7.96 10.27
N GLY A 636 -24.09 8.76 10.41
CA GLY A 636 -23.52 9.14 11.73
C GLY A 636 -22.39 8.25 12.25
N GLY A 637 -22.31 6.99 11.82
CA GLY A 637 -21.31 6.02 12.30
C GLY A 637 -21.64 5.44 13.68
N LEU A 638 -21.28 4.17 13.90
CA LEU A 638 -21.71 3.38 15.08
C LEU A 638 -21.38 4.07 16.40
N GLU A 639 -20.19 4.66 16.51
CA GLU A 639 -19.75 5.26 17.77
C GLU A 639 -20.37 6.63 18.02
N THR A 640 -20.74 7.38 16.99
CA THR A 640 -21.47 8.64 17.17
C THR A 640 -22.92 8.36 17.52
N GLN A 641 -23.54 7.36 16.87
CA GLN A 641 -24.86 6.86 17.23
C GLN A 641 -24.90 6.40 18.69
N SER A 642 -23.91 5.61 19.14
CA SER A 642 -23.80 5.21 20.54
C SER A 642 -23.67 6.41 21.49
N LEU A 643 -23.08 7.53 21.07
CA LEU A 643 -23.02 8.75 21.88
C LEU A 643 -24.35 9.51 21.87
N THR A 644 -25.07 9.52 20.75
CA THR A 644 -26.44 10.02 20.65
C THR A 644 -27.40 9.22 21.54
N ASP A 645 -27.29 7.89 21.54
CA ASP A 645 -28.09 6.98 22.39
C ASP A 645 -27.85 7.23 23.88
N LEU A 646 -26.63 7.67 24.23
CA LEU A 646 -26.26 8.09 25.59
C LEU A 646 -26.69 9.54 25.91
N GLY A 647 -27.37 10.23 24.99
CA GLY A 647 -27.80 11.63 25.15
C GLY A 647 -26.65 12.65 25.15
N LEU A 648 -25.45 12.27 24.69
CA LEU A 648 -24.27 13.13 24.71
C LEU A 648 -24.16 14.04 23.49
N ILE A 649 -24.95 13.78 22.44
CA ILE A 649 -24.97 14.55 21.19
C ILE A 649 -26.42 14.90 20.87
N GLU A 650 -26.71 16.18 20.74
CA GLU A 650 -27.99 16.65 20.17
C GLU A 650 -27.93 16.47 18.65
N GLU A 651 -28.80 15.62 18.09
CA GLU A 651 -28.99 15.60 16.64
C GLU A 651 -29.64 16.93 16.22
N GLU A 652 -29.09 17.61 15.21
CA GLU A 652 -29.84 18.62 14.45
C GLU A 652 -30.98 17.89 13.72
N TYR A 653 -32.08 17.65 14.43
CA TYR A 653 -33.26 16.93 13.96
C TYR A 653 -34.05 17.84 13.02
N GLN A 654 -34.22 17.44 11.75
CA GLN A 654 -35.01 18.17 10.75
C GLN A 654 -36.22 17.37 10.23
N GLY A 655 -36.71 16.33 10.93
CA GLY A 655 -37.85 15.54 10.44
C GLY A 655 -38.68 14.90 11.54
N GLU A 656 -39.96 14.64 11.27
CA GLU A 656 -41.00 14.18 12.22
C GLU A 656 -41.03 12.67 12.49
N GLU A 657 -39.89 11.96 12.46
CA GLU A 657 -39.92 10.50 12.75
C GLU A 657 -39.81 10.21 14.25
N GLU A 658 -40.62 9.28 14.75
CA GLU A 658 -40.74 8.95 16.18
C GLU A 658 -39.44 8.34 16.76
N PRO A 659 -39.02 8.76 17.97
CA PRO A 659 -37.80 8.26 18.62
C PRO A 659 -37.82 6.76 18.94
N ASN A 660 -39.00 6.13 19.03
CA ASN A 660 -39.15 4.70 19.34
C ASN A 660 -39.10 3.78 18.10
N LYS A 661 -39.02 4.35 16.88
CA LYS A 661 -38.76 3.62 15.62
C LYS A 661 -37.35 3.89 15.11
N ARG A 662 -36.35 3.83 15.98
CA ARG A 662 -34.93 3.91 15.61
C ARG A 662 -34.30 2.51 15.46
N PRO A 663 -34.63 1.66 14.46
CA PRO A 663 -33.67 0.68 14.02
C PRO A 663 -32.56 1.46 13.33
N MET A 664 -31.32 1.21 13.76
CA MET A 664 -30.08 1.63 13.11
C MET A 664 -30.31 1.94 11.62
N LEU A 665 -30.30 3.20 11.22
CA LEU A 665 -30.40 3.61 9.81
C LEU A 665 -29.10 3.21 9.10
N GLU A 666 -28.89 1.90 8.96
CA GLU A 666 -28.15 1.30 7.89
C GLU A 666 -28.90 1.71 6.63
N ASN A 667 -28.25 2.46 5.74
CA ASN A 667 -28.83 2.59 4.41
C ASN A 667 -28.95 1.16 3.88
N ARG A 668 -30.19 0.74 3.60
CA ARG A 668 -30.43 -0.47 2.83
C ARG A 668 -29.53 -0.41 1.60
N GLU A 669 -28.86 -1.51 1.33
CA GLU A 669 -28.04 -1.68 0.14
C GLU A 669 -28.80 -1.16 -1.08
N MET A 670 -28.21 -0.20 -1.81
CA MET A 670 -28.84 0.42 -2.95
C MET A 670 -28.28 -0.18 -4.23
N ASN A 671 -29.16 -0.56 -5.15
CA ASN A 671 -28.76 -0.91 -6.50
C ASN A 671 -28.56 0.38 -7.31
N VAL A 672 -27.32 0.62 -7.72
CA VAL A 672 -26.92 1.78 -8.50
C VAL A 672 -26.54 1.30 -9.89
N LEU A 673 -27.26 1.78 -10.90
CA LEU A 673 -26.87 1.63 -12.29
C LEU A 673 -25.69 2.56 -12.57
N ASP A 674 -24.55 1.99 -12.97
CA ASP A 674 -23.29 2.70 -13.07
C ASP A 674 -22.60 2.38 -14.40
N TRP A 675 -21.82 3.34 -14.90
CA TRP A 675 -20.97 3.16 -16.07
C TRP A 675 -19.54 2.94 -15.58
N LYS A 676 -19.01 1.74 -15.77
CA LYS A 676 -17.65 1.38 -15.38
C LYS A 676 -16.74 1.40 -16.59
N ARG A 677 -15.60 2.06 -16.42
CA ARG A 677 -14.46 1.88 -17.31
C ARG A 677 -13.77 0.57 -16.98
N ILE A 678 -13.57 -0.24 -18.00
CA ILE A 678 -12.83 -1.50 -17.92
C ILE A 678 -11.57 -1.34 -18.75
N PRO A 679 -10.38 -1.34 -18.12
CA PRO A 679 -9.12 -1.33 -18.83
C PRO A 679 -9.07 -2.48 -19.84
N CYS A 680 -8.60 -2.18 -21.04
CA CYS A 680 -8.37 -3.19 -22.07
C CYS A 680 -7.22 -4.09 -21.61
N ARG A 681 -7.47 -5.41 -21.61
CA ARG A 681 -6.45 -6.39 -21.25
C ARG A 681 -5.33 -6.39 -22.28
N ARG A 682 -4.08 -6.27 -21.83
CA ARG A 682 -2.88 -6.44 -22.66
C ARG A 682 -2.69 -7.89 -23.11
N THR A 683 -1.99 -8.06 -24.22
CA THR A 683 -1.59 -9.37 -24.75
C THR A 683 -0.41 -9.93 -23.95
N ARG A 684 -0.69 -10.85 -23.03
CA ARG A 684 0.31 -11.28 -22.01
C ARG A 684 1.37 -12.26 -22.51
N ALA A 685 1.11 -13.03 -23.56
CA ALA A 685 2.04 -14.05 -24.06
C ALA A 685 2.07 -14.05 -25.60
N MET A 686 3.24 -13.77 -26.17
CA MET A 686 3.48 -13.86 -27.62
C MET A 686 3.87 -15.28 -28.04
N GLY A 687 4.56 -16.02 -27.16
CA GLY A 687 5.21 -17.28 -27.51
C GLY A 687 6.43 -17.06 -28.43
N PRO A 688 7.09 -18.14 -28.89
CA PRO A 688 8.23 -18.04 -29.79
C PRO A 688 7.84 -17.31 -31.09
N ALA A 689 8.81 -16.60 -31.67
CA ALA A 689 8.62 -15.95 -32.96
C ALA A 689 8.31 -17.02 -34.02
N PRO A 690 7.24 -16.88 -34.81
CA PRO A 690 6.89 -17.84 -35.84
C PRO A 690 7.94 -17.84 -36.95
N GLU A 691 8.21 -19.01 -37.52
CA GLU A 691 9.11 -19.14 -38.68
C GLU A 691 8.57 -18.31 -39.87
N SER A 692 9.47 -17.76 -40.69
CA SER A 692 9.13 -16.80 -41.76
C SER A 692 8.10 -17.31 -42.78
N THR A 693 7.87 -18.62 -42.85
CA THR A 693 6.93 -19.28 -43.76
C THR A 693 5.54 -19.53 -43.15
N ASP A 694 5.33 -19.22 -41.88
CA ASP A 694 4.06 -19.46 -41.19
C ASP A 694 3.00 -18.40 -41.59
N VAL A 695 1.81 -18.88 -41.98
CA VAL A 695 0.63 -18.07 -42.31
C VAL A 695 0.22 -17.19 -41.12
N ASN A 696 0.52 -17.63 -39.89
CA ASN A 696 0.23 -16.89 -38.66
C ASN A 696 1.26 -15.80 -38.31
N ALA A 697 2.37 -15.70 -39.05
CA ALA A 697 3.45 -14.76 -38.75
C ALA A 697 2.96 -13.31 -38.72
N ARG A 698 2.12 -12.89 -39.69
CA ARG A 698 1.57 -11.52 -39.74
C ARG A 698 0.73 -11.19 -38.51
N GLY A 699 -0.07 -12.13 -38.00
CA GLY A 699 -0.90 -11.94 -36.81
C GLY A 699 -0.08 -11.89 -35.53
N TRP A 700 1.05 -12.60 -35.48
CA TRP A 700 2.01 -12.51 -34.39
C TRP A 700 2.72 -11.14 -34.38
N TRP A 701 3.27 -10.70 -35.52
CA TRP A 701 3.94 -9.40 -35.64
C TRP A 701 3.01 -8.21 -35.36
N LYS A 702 1.73 -8.29 -35.76
CA LYS A 702 0.73 -7.26 -35.43
C LYS A 702 0.45 -7.18 -33.92
N ARG A 703 0.42 -8.32 -33.21
CA ARG A 703 0.32 -8.35 -31.74
C ARG A 703 1.60 -7.81 -31.11
N LEU A 704 2.76 -8.21 -31.64
CA LEU A 704 4.08 -7.56 -31.60
C LEU A 704 4.00 -6.05 -31.41
N GLU A 705 3.62 -5.43 -32.51
CA GLU A 705 3.50 -4.01 -32.69
C GLU A 705 2.49 -3.40 -31.71
N GLN A 706 1.30 -4.00 -31.56
CA GLN A 706 0.30 -3.52 -30.60
C GLN A 706 0.84 -3.48 -29.17
N GLU A 707 1.56 -4.51 -28.74
CA GLU A 707 2.13 -4.58 -27.39
C GLU A 707 3.21 -3.51 -27.17
N LEU A 708 4.09 -3.32 -28.15
CA LEU A 708 5.14 -2.27 -28.08
C LEU A 708 4.56 -0.85 -28.10
N MET A 709 3.37 -0.66 -28.66
CA MET A 709 2.66 0.63 -28.73
C MET A 709 1.76 0.89 -27.51
N THR A 710 1.34 -0.14 -26.75
CA THR A 710 0.51 -0.03 -25.53
C THR A 710 1.30 0.25 -24.27
#